data_AF-A0AAU9KAD1-F1
#
_entry.id   AF-A0AAU9KAD1-F1
#
_cell.length_a   1.000
_cell.length_b   1.000
_cell.length_c   1.000
_cell.angle_alpha   90.00
_cell.angle_beta   90.00
_cell.angle_gamma   90.00
#
_symmetry.space_group_name_H-M   'P 1'
#
loop_
_entity.id
_entity.type
_entity.pdbx_description
1 polymer ?
#
loop_
_entity_poly.entity_id
_entity_poly.type
_entity_poly.pdbx_seq_one_letter_code
_entity_poly.pdbx_strand_id
1 'polypeptide(L)'
;MSCPHLREVDEKVQYLNQGKSDAADVLDRLECKYNNCGAGAPDVWRCLYTSPSLTCHIEVCSRDRERHAREPGHTLFFNISTLTSYCFECKSESREITLSRMFKVIAESLGYDKSNPNKKNKRITGMKNLGNTCYVSTVLQCISRMLPIQTYLRKDQVLNQILDDSQSNTLIYQFREILKAMWSGHIVISPDKFIKLIPSLNPDYAERKQRDAQEFLLLFFDNLRTYLQEKTGKRSIISEATEGIMVTEFRCHNCGFERKKEDNFGNISLAIPQDKKEIARLAQRSEAWLEDQDRAYYLSKKGSFWKKLSSDQIVNLYDCLLLFFSPQDLVDPFCEGCRIKHPCAQQCRIKEFPDILIINLNRASSSGSKISKDVITPFTLKLDEFSEGGSPVYNLSCLIEHDSAAMLKGHYLAYFRDFDNGGKWYECDDKYVKECSEEKVREAQTYIAIYTKFPVKRPKIIESESADIYIPKEWVNRYYSLSNPGPINFNKYYCSHSFLSADIQENELIGITNWQWEELKGDVGFKGEPIVSKNPCGQCLEAKRRLDERINFESALYNRVKNGSNGFPRFFIPKPWIKSWESFLTRKSSIEAPNPPGQIRNNQYFFYENGSMKDGLRSGEDYVDVNQEIWLILNQAYSSDMAIIRINGDIYSDNAEKDELVHIDDDTEELISRLFSL
;
A
#
# COMPACT_ATOMS: atom_id res chain seq x y z
N MET A 1 25.49 14.93 -17.82
CA MET A 1 26.87 15.49 -17.79
C MET A 1 27.63 14.75 -16.71
N SER A 2 28.74 14.09 -17.06
CA SER A 2 29.51 13.25 -16.14
C SER A 2 30.28 14.11 -15.12
N CYS A 3 30.20 13.77 -13.84
CA CYS A 3 30.92 14.44 -12.74
C CYS A 3 32.46 14.34 -12.95
N PRO A 4 33.23 15.46 -12.93
CA PRO A 4 34.68 15.43 -13.09
C PRO A 4 35.40 14.73 -11.93
N HIS A 5 34.92 14.88 -10.69
CA HIS A 5 35.47 14.18 -9.51
C HIS A 5 35.34 12.66 -9.62
N LEU A 6 34.31 12.18 -10.33
CA LEU A 6 34.11 10.76 -10.58
C LEU A 6 35.16 10.20 -11.54
N ARG A 7 35.57 10.99 -12.56
CA ARG A 7 36.62 10.60 -13.51
C ARG A 7 38.00 10.55 -12.86
N GLU A 8 38.30 11.52 -12.00
CA GLU A 8 39.58 11.58 -11.28
C GLU A 8 39.78 10.38 -10.34
N VAL A 9 38.72 9.93 -9.69
CA VAL A 9 38.74 8.72 -8.86
C VAL A 9 38.88 7.46 -9.72
N ASP A 10 38.17 7.38 -10.84
CA ASP A 10 38.24 6.22 -11.76
C ASP A 10 39.67 5.99 -12.28
N GLU A 11 40.40 7.06 -12.59
CA GLU A 11 41.81 7.02 -13.00
C GLU A 11 42.74 6.56 -11.86
N LYS A 12 42.45 6.95 -10.61
CA LYS A 12 43.26 6.61 -9.42
C LYS A 12 42.97 5.21 -8.85
N VAL A 13 41.77 4.66 -9.06
CA VAL A 13 41.30 3.39 -8.46
C VAL A 13 41.83 2.13 -9.17
N GLN A 14 42.71 2.26 -10.16
CA GLN A 14 43.38 1.10 -10.80
C GLN A 14 44.29 0.27 -9.86
N TYR A 15 44.58 0.74 -8.63
CA TYR A 15 45.53 0.11 -7.70
C TYR A 15 44.93 -0.60 -6.48
N LEU A 16 43.60 -0.68 -6.35
CA LEU A 16 42.97 -1.37 -5.21
C LEU A 16 42.72 -2.84 -5.53
N ASN A 17 43.68 -3.71 -5.20
CA ASN A 17 43.56 -5.14 -5.42
C ASN A 17 44.30 -5.96 -4.37
N GLN A 18 43.64 -6.35 -3.27
CA GLN A 18 44.03 -7.49 -2.45
C GLN A 18 42.79 -8.16 -1.84
N GLY A 19 42.41 -9.33 -2.39
CA GLY A 19 41.45 -10.25 -1.79
C GLY A 19 40.34 -10.71 -2.73
N LYS A 20 40.36 -12.00 -3.12
CA LYS A 20 39.18 -12.68 -3.67
C LYS A 20 38.23 -12.98 -2.50
N SER A 21 37.24 -12.12 -2.27
CA SER A 21 36.12 -12.39 -1.37
C SER A 21 34.83 -12.42 -2.16
N ASP A 22 33.97 -13.42 -1.91
CA ASP A 22 32.63 -13.50 -2.50
C ASP A 22 31.82 -12.24 -2.20
N ALA A 23 31.04 -11.76 -3.17
CA ALA A 23 30.27 -10.52 -3.04
C ALA A 23 29.19 -10.56 -1.94
N ALA A 24 28.72 -11.76 -1.58
CA ALA A 24 27.81 -11.99 -0.47
C ALA A 24 28.44 -11.59 0.88
N ASP A 25 29.72 -11.93 1.07
CA ASP A 25 30.51 -11.58 2.25
C ASP A 25 30.77 -10.08 2.34
N VAL A 26 30.88 -9.39 1.19
CA VAL A 26 31.08 -7.94 1.16
C VAL A 26 29.81 -7.20 1.61
N LEU A 27 28.63 -7.57 1.09
CA LEU A 27 27.37 -6.90 1.45
C LEU A 27 26.91 -7.16 2.89
N ASP A 28 27.26 -8.31 3.47
CA ASP A 28 26.92 -8.68 4.86
C ASP A 28 27.87 -8.01 5.88
N ARG A 29 29.06 -7.57 5.46
CA ARG A 29 30.01 -6.81 6.29
C ARG A 29 29.87 -5.28 6.18
N LEU A 30 29.00 -4.78 5.28
CA LEU A 30 28.78 -3.35 5.11
C LEU A 30 27.89 -2.81 6.22
N GLU A 31 28.52 -2.12 7.16
CA GLU A 31 27.88 -1.44 8.28
C GLU A 31 28.43 -0.02 8.39
N CYS A 32 27.55 0.93 8.68
CA CYS A 32 27.97 2.29 8.95
C CYS A 32 28.78 2.32 10.26
N LYS A 33 30.01 2.82 10.16
CA LYS A 33 30.98 2.85 11.27
C LYS A 33 30.91 4.13 12.09
N TYR A 34 29.94 4.98 11.80
CA TYR A 34 29.72 6.23 12.51
C TYR A 34 28.79 6.01 13.70
N ASN A 35 29.20 6.48 14.89
CA ASN A 35 28.38 6.56 16.11
C ASN A 35 27.63 5.27 16.52
N ASN A 36 28.14 4.08 16.21
CA ASN A 36 27.43 2.80 16.41
C ASN A 36 26.00 2.81 15.79
N CYS A 37 25.82 3.49 14.65
CA CYS A 37 24.52 3.62 13.98
C CYS A 37 23.89 2.25 13.62
N GLY A 38 24.71 1.20 13.44
CA GLY A 38 24.29 -0.16 13.05
C GLY A 38 23.59 -0.25 11.69
N ALA A 39 23.59 0.83 10.90
CA ALA A 39 22.92 0.86 9.60
C ALA A 39 23.72 0.00 8.60
N GLY A 40 23.12 -1.08 8.13
CA GLY A 40 23.69 -1.93 7.09
C GLY A 40 23.23 -1.54 5.69
N ALA A 41 23.82 -2.17 4.66
CA ALA A 41 23.36 -2.00 3.27
C ALA A 41 21.83 -2.18 3.13
N PRO A 42 21.13 -1.41 2.26
CA PRO A 42 21.68 -0.53 1.24
C PRO A 42 21.98 0.90 1.72
N ASP A 43 21.70 1.22 2.98
CA ASP A 43 21.91 2.57 3.52
C ASP A 43 23.36 2.77 3.97
N VAL A 44 24.32 2.28 3.19
CA VAL A 44 25.76 2.39 3.47
C VAL A 44 26.45 2.89 2.20
N TRP A 45 27.09 4.04 2.36
CA TRP A 45 27.88 4.73 1.37
C TRP A 45 29.35 4.64 1.77
N ARG A 46 30.20 4.25 0.84
CA ARG A 46 31.65 4.28 1.02
C ARG A 46 32.20 5.58 0.46
N CYS A 47 32.98 6.30 1.27
CA CYS A 47 33.74 7.45 0.78
C CYS A 47 34.77 6.97 -0.26
N LEU A 48 34.86 7.68 -1.38
CA LEU A 48 35.81 7.36 -2.46
C LEU A 48 37.05 8.26 -2.46
N TYR A 49 37.27 9.04 -1.40
CA TYR A 49 38.43 9.90 -1.31
C TYR A 49 39.74 9.10 -1.34
N THR A 50 40.64 9.50 -2.24
CA THR A 50 41.97 8.94 -2.34
C THR A 50 42.99 10.03 -2.68
N SER A 51 44.12 10.02 -1.98
CA SER A 51 45.29 10.85 -2.23
C SER A 51 46.53 9.96 -2.31
N PRO A 52 47.69 10.47 -2.79
CA PRO A 52 48.92 9.69 -2.86
C PRO A 52 49.40 9.10 -1.53
N SER A 53 48.93 9.61 -0.39
CA SER A 53 49.35 9.21 0.96
C SER A 53 48.23 8.60 1.82
N LEU A 54 46.96 8.70 1.42
CA LEU A 54 45.82 8.23 2.22
C LEU A 54 44.62 7.87 1.35
N THR A 55 43.98 6.73 1.64
CA THR A 55 42.65 6.39 1.10
C THR A 55 41.65 6.32 2.23
N CYS A 56 40.50 6.98 2.04
CA CYS A 56 39.41 6.91 3.00
C CYS A 56 38.65 5.59 2.82
N HIS A 57 38.51 4.81 3.88
CA HIS A 57 37.77 3.53 3.88
C HIS A 57 36.48 3.60 4.72
N ILE A 58 35.98 4.81 4.98
CA ILE A 58 34.82 5.01 5.85
C ILE A 58 33.53 4.61 5.13
N GLU A 59 32.72 3.86 5.85
CA GLU A 59 31.35 3.44 5.50
C GLU A 59 30.37 4.22 6.39
N VAL A 60 29.49 4.99 5.75
CA VAL A 60 28.56 5.93 6.41
C VAL A 60 27.16 5.81 5.86
N CYS A 61 26.14 5.99 6.69
CA CYS A 61 24.76 5.94 6.25
C CYS A 61 24.31 7.23 5.54
N SER A 62 23.15 7.22 4.89
CA SER A 62 22.64 8.41 4.18
C SER A 62 22.43 9.61 5.10
N ARG A 63 22.24 9.39 6.40
CA ARG A 63 22.12 10.46 7.41
C ARG A 63 23.46 11.11 7.73
N ASP A 64 24.52 10.32 7.88
CA ASP A 64 25.82 10.80 8.34
C ASP A 64 26.80 11.10 7.19
N ARG A 65 26.50 10.67 5.97
CA ARG A 65 27.34 10.96 4.79
C ARG A 65 27.56 12.44 4.56
N GLU A 66 26.56 13.29 4.80
CA GLU A 66 26.68 14.74 4.60
C GLU A 66 27.60 15.36 5.66
N ARG A 67 27.61 14.80 6.87
CA ARG A 67 28.55 15.22 7.92
C ARG A 67 29.98 14.83 7.55
N HIS A 68 30.20 13.59 7.08
CA HIS A 68 31.53 13.15 6.62
C HIS A 68 31.99 13.93 5.38
N ALA A 69 31.08 14.29 4.48
CA ALA A 69 31.37 15.09 3.29
C ALA A 69 31.88 16.51 3.58
N ARG A 70 31.79 16.98 4.84
CA ARG A 70 32.38 18.27 5.26
C ARG A 70 33.90 18.17 5.44
N GLU A 71 34.47 16.97 5.50
CA GLU A 71 35.92 16.78 5.50
C GLU A 71 36.50 17.20 4.14
N PRO A 72 37.60 17.99 4.10
CA PRO A 72 38.16 18.49 2.85
C PRO A 72 38.51 17.35 1.87
N GLY A 73 37.93 17.38 0.67
CA GLY A 73 38.16 16.39 -0.40
C GLY A 73 37.27 15.15 -0.33
N HIS A 74 36.52 14.92 0.75
CA HIS A 74 35.66 13.75 0.93
C HIS A 74 34.29 13.93 0.27
N THR A 75 34.26 14.35 -1.00
CA THR A 75 33.05 14.87 -1.64
C THR A 75 32.32 13.82 -2.46
N LEU A 76 32.95 12.67 -2.74
CA LEU A 76 32.41 11.60 -3.56
C LEU A 76 32.16 10.32 -2.76
N PHE A 77 30.95 9.80 -2.87
CA PHE A 77 30.51 8.60 -2.18
C PHE A 77 29.94 7.60 -3.16
N PHE A 78 30.15 6.31 -2.90
CA PHE A 78 29.58 5.22 -3.67
C PHE A 78 28.80 4.26 -2.80
N ASN A 79 27.60 3.93 -3.24
CA ASN A 79 26.73 2.97 -2.59
C ASN A 79 26.79 1.65 -3.35
N ILE A 80 27.30 0.63 -2.66
CA ILE A 80 27.56 -0.69 -3.25
C ILE A 80 26.26 -1.45 -3.54
N SER A 81 25.18 -1.17 -2.81
CA SER A 81 23.88 -1.84 -3.00
C SER A 81 23.04 -1.23 -4.11
N THR A 82 23.23 0.06 -4.40
CA THR A 82 22.52 0.78 -5.46
C THR A 82 23.37 0.98 -6.72
N LEU A 83 24.68 0.71 -6.62
CA LEU A 83 25.72 1.08 -7.58
C LEU A 83 25.63 2.56 -7.99
N THR A 84 25.22 3.42 -7.05
CA THR A 84 25.12 4.86 -7.29
C THR A 84 26.27 5.59 -6.62
N SER A 85 26.76 6.63 -7.29
CA SER A 85 27.65 7.60 -6.68
C SER A 85 26.94 8.92 -6.45
N TYR A 86 27.29 9.59 -5.37
CA TYR A 86 26.81 10.94 -5.08
C TYR A 86 28.00 11.86 -4.84
N CYS A 87 28.02 12.98 -5.55
CA CYS A 87 29.04 14.02 -5.38
C CYS A 87 28.42 15.24 -4.69
N PHE A 88 28.94 15.59 -3.53
CA PHE A 88 28.47 16.74 -2.73
C PHE A 88 28.90 18.09 -3.33
N GLU A 89 30.00 18.15 -4.08
CA GLU A 89 30.43 19.37 -4.79
C GLU A 89 29.57 19.64 -6.03
N CYS A 90 29.33 18.61 -6.85
CA CYS A 90 28.47 18.73 -8.02
C CYS A 90 26.98 18.70 -7.69
N LYS A 91 26.63 18.37 -6.44
CA LYS A 91 25.25 18.12 -5.97
C LYS A 91 24.48 17.19 -6.91
N SER A 92 25.18 16.18 -7.43
CA SER A 92 24.68 15.32 -8.49
C SER A 92 24.90 13.86 -8.14
N GLU A 93 23.86 13.05 -8.34
CA GLU A 93 23.97 11.60 -8.31
C GLU A 93 24.34 11.09 -9.71
N SER A 94 25.36 10.24 -9.80
CA SER A 94 25.77 9.58 -11.03
C SER A 94 25.73 8.06 -10.86
N ARG A 95 25.25 7.39 -11.90
CA ARG A 95 25.30 5.93 -12.02
C ARG A 95 26.25 5.48 -13.14
N GLU A 96 26.90 6.44 -13.79
CA GLU A 96 27.95 6.18 -14.78
C GLU A 96 29.27 5.97 -14.04
N ILE A 97 29.54 4.74 -13.64
CA ILE A 97 30.90 4.37 -13.28
C ILE A 97 31.31 3.26 -14.23
N THR A 98 32.40 3.50 -14.97
CA THR A 98 33.13 2.44 -15.65
C THR A 98 33.88 1.67 -14.58
N LEU A 99 33.14 0.88 -13.80
CA LEU A 99 33.59 0.28 -12.54
C LEU A 99 34.95 -0.43 -12.68
N SER A 100 35.88 -0.06 -11.80
CA SER A 100 37.14 -0.78 -11.59
C SER A 100 36.93 -2.30 -11.43
N ARG A 101 37.99 -3.09 -11.66
CA ARG A 101 37.93 -4.57 -11.65
C ARG A 101 37.22 -5.17 -10.42
N MET A 102 37.35 -4.57 -9.23
CA MET A 102 36.71 -5.03 -8.00
C MET A 102 35.18 -4.88 -8.04
N PHE A 103 34.69 -3.70 -8.42
CA PHE A 103 33.26 -3.45 -8.51
C PHE A 103 32.61 -4.21 -9.68
N LYS A 104 33.38 -4.49 -10.72
CA LYS A 104 32.99 -5.40 -11.81
C LYS A 104 32.74 -6.82 -11.31
N VAL A 105 33.61 -7.38 -10.46
CA VAL A 105 33.41 -8.72 -9.86
C VAL A 105 32.15 -8.73 -8.98
N ILE A 106 31.91 -7.67 -8.22
CA ILE A 106 30.71 -7.54 -7.38
C ILE A 106 29.44 -7.40 -8.25
N ALA A 107 29.46 -6.58 -9.30
CA ALA A 107 28.33 -6.42 -10.22
C ALA A 107 28.02 -7.73 -10.99
N GLU A 108 29.05 -8.44 -11.46
CA GLU A 108 28.91 -9.72 -12.16
C GLU A 108 28.35 -10.83 -11.25
N SER A 109 28.82 -10.92 -10.01
CA SER A 109 28.30 -11.88 -9.01
C SER A 109 26.90 -11.54 -8.50
N LEU A 110 26.45 -10.28 -8.63
CA LEU A 110 25.08 -9.83 -8.38
C LEU A 110 24.17 -9.91 -9.62
N GLY A 111 24.64 -10.46 -10.74
CA GLY A 111 23.83 -10.72 -11.93
C GLY A 111 23.66 -9.55 -12.92
N TYR A 112 24.57 -8.57 -12.91
CA TYR A 112 24.54 -7.42 -13.85
C TYR A 112 25.09 -7.80 -15.24
N ASP A 113 24.28 -7.63 -16.30
CA ASP A 113 24.66 -7.93 -17.69
C ASP A 113 25.46 -6.79 -18.36
N LYS A 114 26.59 -7.16 -18.99
CA LYS A 114 27.55 -6.30 -19.69
C LYS A 114 27.02 -5.72 -21.02
N SER A 115 25.96 -6.30 -21.59
CA SER A 115 25.55 -5.99 -22.96
C SER A 115 24.90 -4.60 -23.13
N ASN A 116 24.45 -3.95 -22.04
CA ASN A 116 23.82 -2.63 -22.13
C ASN A 116 23.79 -1.88 -20.78
N PRO A 117 24.82 -1.08 -20.42
CA PRO A 117 24.87 -0.35 -19.15
C PRO A 117 23.73 0.67 -18.94
N ASN A 118 23.01 1.03 -20.01
CA ASN A 118 21.84 1.92 -19.98
C ASN A 118 20.48 1.19 -19.90
N LYS A 119 20.41 -0.14 -20.06
CA LYS A 119 19.21 -0.93 -19.75
C LYS A 119 19.28 -1.50 -18.35
N LYS A 120 19.04 -0.63 -17.37
CA LYS A 120 18.64 -1.07 -16.02
C LYS A 120 17.39 -1.95 -16.15
N ASN A 121 17.43 -3.19 -15.68
CA ASN A 121 16.17 -3.87 -15.31
C ASN A 121 15.67 -3.25 -14.00
N LYS A 122 15.11 -2.04 -14.11
CA LYS A 122 14.42 -1.29 -13.04
C LYS A 122 13.23 -2.12 -12.57
N ARG A 123 13.44 -3.14 -11.73
CA ARG A 123 12.41 -4.08 -11.24
C ARG A 123 13.00 -5.33 -10.58
N ILE A 124 14.25 -5.69 -10.82
CA ILE A 124 14.84 -6.92 -10.28
C ILE A 124 15.63 -6.55 -9.03
N THR A 125 15.01 -6.74 -7.86
CA THR A 125 15.56 -6.30 -6.56
C THR A 125 15.37 -7.38 -5.52
N GLY A 126 16.44 -7.83 -4.88
CA GLY A 126 16.38 -8.73 -3.72
C GLY A 126 16.10 -8.01 -2.41
N MET A 127 15.70 -8.76 -1.38
CA MET A 127 15.44 -8.25 -0.03
C MET A 127 16.31 -8.99 0.99
N LYS A 128 16.99 -8.25 1.87
CA LYS A 128 17.79 -8.87 2.93
C LYS A 128 16.92 -9.70 3.86
N ASN A 129 17.37 -10.93 4.14
CA ASN A 129 16.83 -11.72 5.23
C ASN A 129 17.35 -11.16 6.57
N LEU A 130 16.44 -10.83 7.48
CA LEU A 130 16.77 -10.28 8.80
C LEU A 130 16.55 -11.33 9.92
N GLY A 131 16.80 -12.60 9.59
CA GLY A 131 16.72 -13.76 10.47
C GLY A 131 15.71 -14.78 9.95
N ASN A 132 14.43 -14.56 10.23
CA ASN A 132 13.32 -15.44 9.84
C ASN A 132 12.32 -14.72 8.93
N THR A 133 12.78 -13.83 8.05
CA THR A 133 11.90 -12.94 7.29
C THR A 133 11.62 -13.40 5.87
N CYS A 134 12.02 -14.61 5.47
CA CYS A 134 11.80 -15.11 4.11
C CYS A 134 10.31 -15.18 3.72
N TYR A 135 9.41 -15.50 4.66
CA TYR A 135 7.95 -15.46 4.42
C TYR A 135 7.45 -14.05 4.12
N VAL A 136 8.08 -13.02 4.69
CA VAL A 136 7.79 -11.60 4.38
C VAL A 136 8.39 -11.25 3.04
N SER A 137 9.67 -11.56 2.82
CA SER A 137 10.39 -11.28 1.58
C SER A 137 9.61 -11.80 0.37
N THR A 138 9.22 -13.08 0.37
CA THR A 138 8.50 -13.69 -0.75
C THR A 138 7.14 -13.07 -0.99
N VAL A 139 6.36 -12.80 0.07
CA VAL A 139 5.07 -12.12 -0.03
C VAL A 139 5.21 -10.72 -0.61
N LEU A 140 6.15 -9.91 -0.08
CA LEU A 140 6.38 -8.55 -0.59
C LEU A 140 6.90 -8.57 -2.03
N GLN A 141 7.74 -9.55 -2.41
CA GLN A 141 8.15 -9.74 -3.81
C GLN A 141 6.93 -9.94 -4.70
N CYS A 142 6.01 -10.84 -4.33
CA CYS A 142 4.84 -11.13 -5.14
C CYS A 142 3.87 -9.94 -5.21
N ILE A 143 3.58 -9.28 -4.10
CA ILE A 143 2.72 -8.08 -4.09
C ILE A 143 3.33 -6.97 -4.95
N SER A 144 4.65 -6.84 -4.98
CA SER A 144 5.32 -5.84 -5.83
C SER A 144 5.07 -6.04 -7.33
N ARG A 145 4.63 -7.22 -7.75
CA ARG A 145 4.31 -7.58 -9.15
C ARG A 145 2.83 -7.48 -9.48
N MET A 146 1.99 -7.33 -8.47
CA MET A 146 0.55 -7.13 -8.65
C MET A 146 0.33 -5.72 -9.23
N LEU A 147 0.17 -5.63 -10.55
CA LEU A 147 0.13 -4.37 -11.29
C LEU A 147 -0.89 -3.35 -10.73
N PRO A 148 -2.15 -3.71 -10.39
CA PRO A 148 -3.09 -2.82 -9.70
C PRO A 148 -2.51 -2.19 -8.44
N ILE A 149 -2.00 -3.03 -7.55
CA ILE A 149 -1.59 -2.66 -6.20
C ILE A 149 -0.31 -1.83 -6.24
N GLN A 150 0.72 -2.31 -6.95
CA GLN A 150 2.00 -1.61 -7.01
C GLN A 150 1.90 -0.26 -7.73
N THR A 151 1.05 -0.15 -8.77
CA THR A 151 0.86 1.11 -9.50
C THR A 151 0.19 2.14 -8.59
N TYR A 152 -0.88 1.74 -7.92
CA TYR A 152 -1.61 2.60 -7.00
C TYR A 152 -0.69 3.08 -5.87
N LEU A 153 -0.06 2.16 -5.14
CA LEU A 153 0.79 2.53 -4.00
C LEU A 153 2.01 3.40 -4.40
N ARG A 154 2.56 3.24 -5.61
CA ARG A 154 3.73 4.00 -6.04
C ARG A 154 3.43 5.35 -6.69
N LYS A 155 2.34 5.45 -7.44
CA LYS A 155 2.08 6.58 -8.35
C LYS A 155 0.85 7.41 -8.01
N ASP A 156 -0.03 6.93 -7.13
CA ASP A 156 -1.26 7.65 -6.81
C ASP A 156 -0.97 8.95 -6.05
N GLN A 157 -1.48 10.06 -6.57
CA GLN A 157 -1.22 11.40 -6.03
C GLN A 157 -1.97 11.65 -4.73
N VAL A 158 -3.17 11.10 -4.56
CA VAL A 158 -3.95 11.22 -3.32
C VAL A 158 -3.23 10.47 -2.21
N LEU A 159 -2.69 9.28 -2.50
CA LEU A 159 -1.83 8.59 -1.55
C LEU A 159 -0.55 9.34 -1.20
N ASN A 160 0.01 10.14 -2.11
CA ASN A 160 1.16 10.97 -1.77
C ASN A 160 0.82 12.00 -0.69
N GLN A 161 -0.42 12.49 -0.66
CA GLN A 161 -0.90 13.43 0.36
C GLN A 161 -1.26 12.72 1.68
N ILE A 162 -1.86 11.53 1.59
CA ILE A 162 -2.26 10.74 2.78
C ILE A 162 -1.04 10.15 3.50
N LEU A 163 -0.05 9.66 2.74
CA LEU A 163 1.14 8.98 3.24
C LEU A 163 2.35 9.92 3.15
N ASP A 164 2.32 10.97 3.96
CA ASP A 164 3.45 11.86 4.20
C ASP A 164 4.39 11.30 5.30
N ASP A 165 5.48 12.02 5.59
CA ASP A 165 6.49 11.57 6.56
C ASP A 165 5.97 11.43 8.00
N SER A 166 4.82 12.04 8.32
CA SER A 166 4.15 11.85 9.62
C SER A 166 3.65 10.42 9.80
N GLN A 167 3.35 9.72 8.70
CA GLN A 167 2.88 8.34 8.68
C GLN A 167 4.02 7.32 8.56
N SER A 168 5.28 7.75 8.75
CA SER A 168 6.45 6.87 8.63
C SER A 168 6.47 5.69 9.59
N ASN A 169 5.66 5.72 10.67
CA ASN A 169 5.47 4.61 11.60
C ASN A 169 4.38 3.61 11.17
N THR A 170 3.81 3.74 9.97
CA THR A 170 2.78 2.82 9.47
C THR A 170 3.34 1.79 8.50
N LEU A 171 2.75 0.59 8.48
CA LEU A 171 3.16 -0.50 7.59
C LEU A 171 2.97 -0.14 6.12
N ILE A 172 1.86 0.50 5.77
CA ILE A 172 1.57 0.93 4.40
C ILE A 172 2.58 1.96 3.88
N TYR A 173 3.00 2.92 4.70
CA TYR A 173 4.04 3.87 4.31
C TYR A 173 5.36 3.14 4.07
N GLN A 174 5.80 2.29 5.01
CA GLN A 174 7.07 1.55 4.85
C GLN A 174 7.03 0.59 3.65
N PHE A 175 5.88 -0.04 3.39
CA PHE A 175 5.71 -0.87 2.21
C PHE A 175 5.76 -0.07 0.91
N ARG A 176 5.15 1.12 0.88
CA ARG A 176 5.22 2.04 -0.27
C ARG A 176 6.67 2.44 -0.57
N GLU A 177 7.47 2.72 0.45
CA GLU A 177 8.90 3.02 0.28
C GLU A 177 9.69 1.80 -0.24
N ILE A 178 9.39 0.60 0.27
CA ILE A 178 9.93 -0.66 -0.28
C ILE A 178 9.59 -0.79 -1.76
N LEU A 179 8.32 -0.59 -2.15
CA LEU A 179 7.89 -0.66 -3.55
C LEU A 179 8.61 0.37 -4.44
N LYS A 180 8.75 1.61 -3.99
CA LYS A 180 9.51 2.64 -4.73
C LYS A 180 10.98 2.22 -4.89
N ALA A 181 11.58 1.65 -3.84
CA ALA A 181 12.97 1.17 -3.89
C ALA A 181 13.14 0.01 -4.88
N MET A 182 12.29 -1.02 -4.81
CA MET A 182 12.31 -2.16 -5.74
C MET A 182 12.18 -1.75 -7.21
N TRP A 183 11.44 -0.68 -7.48
CA TRP A 183 11.17 -0.23 -8.84
C TRP A 183 12.01 0.97 -9.31
N SER A 184 12.97 1.45 -8.49
CA SER A 184 13.91 2.53 -8.86
C SER A 184 15.28 2.02 -9.34
N GLY A 185 15.44 0.69 -9.39
CA GLY A 185 16.64 0.00 -9.86
C GLY A 185 17.67 -0.27 -8.77
N HIS A 186 17.24 -0.43 -7.52
CA HIS A 186 18.07 -1.01 -6.46
C HIS A 186 18.31 -2.49 -6.75
N ILE A 187 19.50 -3.02 -6.43
CA ILE A 187 19.78 -4.46 -6.60
C ILE A 187 19.31 -5.23 -5.37
N VAL A 188 19.57 -4.69 -4.18
CA VAL A 188 19.11 -5.25 -2.90
C VAL A 188 18.58 -4.14 -1.99
N ILE A 189 17.50 -4.41 -1.27
CA ILE A 189 16.93 -3.52 -0.26
C ILE A 189 16.84 -4.19 1.12
N SER A 190 16.78 -3.39 2.18
CA SER A 190 16.57 -3.88 3.54
C SER A 190 15.17 -3.47 4.04
N PRO A 191 14.29 -4.42 4.40
CA PRO A 191 12.96 -4.10 4.90
C PRO A 191 12.93 -3.83 6.42
N ASP A 192 14.05 -3.53 7.08
CA ASP A 192 14.17 -3.44 8.55
C ASP A 192 13.08 -2.59 9.22
N LYS A 193 12.81 -1.39 8.68
CA LYS A 193 11.76 -0.50 9.20
C LYS A 193 10.37 -1.13 9.11
N PHE A 194 10.08 -1.84 8.01
CA PHE A 194 8.82 -2.56 7.84
C PHE A 194 8.73 -3.74 8.80
N ILE A 195 9.79 -4.55 8.93
CA ILE A 195 9.84 -5.70 9.85
C ILE A 195 9.61 -5.28 11.30
N LYS A 196 10.15 -4.14 11.73
CA LYS A 196 9.94 -3.58 13.08
C LYS A 196 8.48 -3.23 13.37
N LEU A 197 7.67 -2.98 12.34
CA LEU A 197 6.26 -2.61 12.48
C LEU A 197 5.31 -3.80 12.36
N ILE A 198 5.75 -4.96 11.84
CA ILE A 198 4.89 -6.16 11.69
C ILE A 198 4.14 -6.55 12.99
N PRO A 199 4.70 -6.41 14.21
CA PRO A 199 3.96 -6.69 15.45
C PRO A 199 2.67 -5.89 15.62
N SER A 200 2.47 -4.79 14.89
CA SER A 200 1.20 -4.06 14.88
C SER A 200 0.07 -4.78 14.12
N LEU A 201 0.39 -5.77 13.26
CA LEU A 201 -0.61 -6.64 12.62
C LEU A 201 -1.15 -7.66 13.61
N ASN A 202 -0.24 -8.28 14.36
CA ASN A 202 -0.54 -9.25 15.40
C ASN A 202 0.66 -9.28 16.38
N PRO A 203 0.43 -9.10 17.70
CA PRO A 203 1.50 -9.09 18.71
C PRO A 203 2.42 -10.32 18.69
N ASP A 204 1.92 -11.47 18.24
CA ASP A 204 2.68 -12.71 18.12
C ASP A 204 3.92 -12.59 17.20
N TYR A 205 3.95 -11.61 16.31
CA TYR A 205 5.09 -11.36 15.43
C TYR A 205 6.28 -10.70 16.14
N ALA A 206 6.12 -10.21 17.38
CA ALA A 206 7.19 -9.56 18.15
C ALA A 206 8.41 -10.47 18.39
N GLU A 207 8.19 -11.78 18.49
CA GLU A 207 9.25 -12.77 18.78
C GLU A 207 10.17 -13.08 17.59
N ARG A 208 9.92 -12.50 16.39
CA ARG A 208 10.73 -12.69 15.17
C ARG A 208 10.99 -14.16 14.79
N LYS A 209 10.00 -15.02 15.05
CA LYS A 209 10.01 -16.45 14.68
C LYS A 209 9.58 -16.64 13.21
N GLN A 210 9.85 -17.83 12.69
CA GLN A 210 9.28 -18.26 11.41
C GLN A 210 7.75 -18.29 11.51
N ARG A 211 7.08 -17.86 10.45
CA ARG A 211 5.61 -17.76 10.36
C ARG A 211 5.15 -18.26 8.99
N ASP A 212 3.84 -18.42 8.89
CA ASP A 212 3.20 -18.86 7.67
C ASP A 212 3.07 -17.71 6.66
N ALA A 213 3.50 -17.94 5.41
CA ALA A 213 3.46 -16.90 4.38
C ALA A 213 2.03 -16.54 3.95
N GLN A 214 1.10 -17.51 3.97
CA GLN A 214 -0.31 -17.27 3.66
C GLN A 214 -0.96 -16.44 4.77
N GLU A 215 -0.73 -16.78 6.04
CA GLU A 215 -1.24 -16.00 7.18
C GLU A 215 -0.75 -14.54 7.09
N PHE A 216 0.55 -14.35 6.88
CA PHE A 216 1.13 -13.01 6.74
C PHE A 216 0.52 -12.24 5.56
N LEU A 217 0.40 -12.87 4.38
CA LEU A 217 -0.23 -12.25 3.21
C LEU A 217 -1.65 -11.77 3.50
N LEU A 218 -2.48 -12.61 4.13
CA LEU A 218 -3.87 -12.28 4.43
C LEU A 218 -4.00 -11.18 5.49
N LEU A 219 -3.24 -11.26 6.58
CA LEU A 219 -3.20 -10.21 7.61
C LEU A 219 -2.71 -8.88 7.05
N PHE A 220 -1.68 -8.92 6.20
CA PHE A 220 -1.14 -7.72 5.59
C PHE A 220 -2.12 -7.09 4.60
N PHE A 221 -2.81 -7.90 3.80
CA PHE A 221 -3.87 -7.41 2.91
C PHE A 221 -5.06 -6.83 3.67
N ASP A 222 -5.45 -7.42 4.80
CA ASP A 222 -6.49 -6.87 5.65
C ASP A 222 -6.10 -5.50 6.23
N ASN A 223 -4.86 -5.37 6.70
CA ASN A 223 -4.32 -4.09 7.16
C ASN A 223 -4.33 -3.03 6.05
N LEU A 224 -3.88 -3.37 4.84
CA LEU A 224 -3.89 -2.47 3.70
C LEU A 224 -5.32 -2.06 3.31
N ARG A 225 -6.27 -3.02 3.29
CA ARG A 225 -7.69 -2.76 2.99
C ARG A 225 -8.27 -1.76 3.98
N THR A 226 -8.18 -2.07 5.27
CA THR A 226 -8.75 -1.26 6.35
C THR A 226 -8.14 0.13 6.36
N TYR A 227 -6.81 0.25 6.32
CA TYR A 227 -6.15 1.56 6.33
C TYR A 227 -6.56 2.42 5.13
N LEU A 228 -6.55 1.85 3.92
CA LEU A 228 -6.93 2.59 2.71
C LEU A 228 -8.40 2.99 2.73
N GLN A 229 -9.29 2.12 3.19
CA GLN A 229 -10.72 2.41 3.29
C GLN A 229 -11.00 3.51 4.32
N GLU A 230 -10.36 3.46 5.49
CA GLU A 230 -10.48 4.49 6.52
C GLU A 230 -10.00 5.86 6.04
N LYS A 231 -8.86 5.91 5.32
CA LYS A 231 -8.28 7.17 4.85
C LYS A 231 -8.95 7.74 3.61
N THR A 232 -9.50 6.90 2.74
CA THR A 232 -10.07 7.35 1.46
C THR A 232 -11.59 7.37 1.44
N GLY A 233 -12.26 6.70 2.39
CA GLY A 233 -13.71 6.48 2.40
C GLY A 233 -14.23 5.63 1.23
N LYS A 234 -13.34 5.01 0.45
CA LYS A 234 -13.66 4.25 -0.77
C LYS A 234 -13.26 2.78 -0.60
N ARG A 235 -13.83 1.93 -1.46
CA ARG A 235 -13.34 0.54 -1.61
C ARG A 235 -11.84 0.59 -1.96
N SER A 236 -11.04 -0.18 -1.24
CA SER A 236 -9.59 -0.15 -1.42
C SER A 236 -9.16 -0.81 -2.75
N ILE A 237 -8.01 -0.42 -3.29
CA ILE A 237 -7.43 -1.08 -4.48
C ILE A 237 -7.19 -2.58 -4.25
N ILE A 238 -6.94 -2.99 -3.00
CA ILE A 238 -6.73 -4.39 -2.64
C ILE A 238 -8.04 -5.15 -2.88
N SER A 239 -9.14 -4.64 -2.32
CA SER A 239 -10.48 -5.20 -2.53
C SER A 239 -10.88 -5.20 -4.01
N GLU A 240 -10.68 -4.10 -4.73
CA GLU A 240 -11.00 -4.02 -6.16
C GLU A 240 -10.19 -5.03 -6.99
N ALA A 241 -8.93 -5.29 -6.65
CA ALA A 241 -8.06 -6.17 -7.41
C ALA A 241 -8.20 -7.66 -7.04
N THR A 242 -8.45 -7.99 -5.76
CA THR A 242 -8.34 -9.36 -5.26
C THR A 242 -9.67 -10.00 -4.87
N GLU A 243 -10.75 -9.23 -4.68
CA GLU A 243 -12.03 -9.80 -4.26
C GLU A 243 -12.89 -10.21 -5.46
N GLY A 244 -13.32 -11.47 -5.47
CA GLY A 244 -14.39 -11.97 -6.33
C GLY A 244 -15.66 -12.29 -5.52
N ILE A 245 -16.69 -12.78 -6.20
CA ILE A 245 -17.94 -13.24 -5.60
C ILE A 245 -18.14 -14.71 -5.89
N MET A 246 -18.38 -15.50 -4.85
CA MET A 246 -18.84 -16.88 -4.94
C MET A 246 -20.32 -16.97 -4.60
N VAL A 247 -21.02 -17.88 -5.29
CA VAL A 247 -22.41 -18.25 -4.99
C VAL A 247 -22.40 -19.66 -4.44
N THR A 248 -22.92 -19.81 -3.22
CA THR A 248 -23.19 -21.10 -2.61
C THR A 248 -24.67 -21.42 -2.68
N GLU A 249 -25.01 -22.50 -3.36
CA GLU A 249 -26.37 -23.01 -3.49
C GLU A 249 -26.60 -24.14 -2.48
N PHE A 250 -27.73 -24.09 -1.78
CA PHE A 250 -28.19 -25.11 -0.86
C PHE A 250 -29.51 -25.68 -1.38
N ARG A 251 -29.64 -27.00 -1.43
CA ARG A 251 -30.89 -27.69 -1.75
C ARG A 251 -31.21 -28.72 -0.68
N CYS A 252 -32.37 -28.56 -0.04
CA CYS A 252 -32.86 -29.52 0.97
C CYS A 252 -33.32 -30.82 0.30
N HIS A 253 -32.82 -31.97 0.77
CA HIS A 253 -33.21 -33.28 0.22
C HIS A 253 -34.63 -33.70 0.61
N ASN A 254 -35.18 -33.14 1.70
CA ASN A 254 -36.52 -33.49 2.18
C ASN A 254 -37.64 -32.71 1.46
N CYS A 255 -37.54 -31.38 1.40
CA CYS A 255 -38.60 -30.53 0.83
C CYS A 255 -38.25 -29.87 -0.50
N GLY A 256 -37.01 -29.99 -0.97
CA GLY A 256 -36.55 -29.34 -2.20
C GLY A 256 -36.32 -27.82 -2.09
N PHE A 257 -36.43 -27.23 -0.89
CA PHE A 257 -36.16 -25.80 -0.70
C PHE A 257 -34.74 -25.44 -1.15
N GLU A 258 -34.64 -24.36 -1.93
CA GLU A 258 -33.38 -23.85 -2.45
C GLU A 258 -33.04 -22.49 -1.86
N ARG A 259 -31.77 -22.29 -1.54
CA ARG A 259 -31.22 -21.01 -1.08
C ARG A 259 -29.89 -20.75 -1.76
N LYS A 260 -29.71 -19.55 -2.29
CA LYS A 260 -28.41 -19.07 -2.76
C LYS A 260 -27.85 -18.05 -1.76
N LYS A 261 -26.55 -18.15 -1.49
CA LYS A 261 -25.81 -17.19 -0.67
C LYS A 261 -24.63 -16.67 -1.48
N GLU A 262 -24.49 -15.35 -1.56
CA GLU A 262 -23.34 -14.70 -2.20
C GLU A 262 -22.34 -14.28 -1.13
N ASP A 263 -21.09 -14.66 -1.30
CA ASP A 263 -19.98 -14.35 -0.40
C ASP A 263 -18.81 -13.78 -1.19
N ASN A 264 -18.20 -12.72 -0.68
CA ASN A 264 -16.93 -12.21 -1.23
C ASN A 264 -15.79 -13.14 -0.83
N PHE A 265 -14.85 -13.38 -1.74
CA PHE A 265 -13.61 -14.11 -1.44
C PHE A 265 -12.39 -13.32 -1.92
N GLY A 266 -11.35 -13.22 -1.08
CA GLY A 266 -10.07 -12.59 -1.44
C GLY A 266 -8.98 -13.60 -1.87
N ASN A 267 -9.20 -14.88 -1.57
CA ASN A 267 -8.33 -15.99 -1.94
C ASN A 267 -9.15 -17.30 -1.95
N ILE A 268 -8.64 -18.33 -2.61
CA ILE A 268 -9.20 -19.69 -2.57
C ILE A 268 -8.19 -20.62 -1.90
N SER A 269 -8.56 -21.22 -0.78
CA SER A 269 -7.74 -22.20 -0.09
C SER A 269 -8.17 -23.62 -0.50
N LEU A 270 -7.33 -24.30 -1.26
CA LEU A 270 -7.64 -25.62 -1.83
C LEU A 270 -7.03 -26.74 -0.99
N ALA A 271 -7.85 -27.75 -0.69
CA ALA A 271 -7.36 -29.03 -0.18
C ALA A 271 -6.66 -29.81 -1.30
N ILE A 272 -5.60 -30.52 -0.95
CA ILE A 272 -4.90 -31.42 -1.87
C ILE A 272 -5.53 -32.81 -1.73
N PRO A 273 -6.10 -33.42 -2.78
CA PRO A 273 -6.72 -34.73 -2.70
C PRO A 273 -5.70 -35.80 -2.27
N GLN A 274 -6.07 -36.60 -1.26
CA GLN A 274 -5.19 -37.61 -0.68
C GLN A 274 -5.50 -39.01 -1.19
N ASP A 275 -6.79 -39.35 -1.37
CA ASP A 275 -7.23 -40.69 -1.76
C ASP A 275 -6.90 -41.01 -3.24
N LYS A 276 -6.33 -42.20 -3.47
CA LYS A 276 -5.87 -42.61 -4.81
C LYS A 276 -7.02 -42.79 -5.81
N LYS A 277 -8.18 -43.28 -5.39
CA LYS A 277 -9.32 -43.49 -6.29
C LYS A 277 -9.98 -42.15 -6.63
N GLU A 278 -10.08 -41.26 -5.65
CA GLU A 278 -10.53 -39.89 -5.85
C GLU A 278 -9.64 -39.14 -6.84
N ILE A 279 -8.32 -39.17 -6.65
CA ILE A 279 -7.35 -38.56 -7.58
C ILE A 279 -7.53 -39.10 -9.00
N ALA A 280 -7.66 -40.42 -9.16
CA ALA A 280 -7.87 -41.01 -10.47
C ALA A 280 -9.19 -40.55 -11.13
N ARG A 281 -10.26 -40.38 -10.35
CA ARG A 281 -11.56 -39.89 -10.82
C ARG A 281 -11.50 -38.42 -11.23
N LEU A 282 -10.83 -37.58 -10.44
CA LEU A 282 -10.65 -36.15 -10.74
C LEU A 282 -9.81 -35.97 -12.01
N ALA A 283 -8.70 -36.72 -12.13
CA ALA A 283 -7.77 -36.67 -13.25
C ALA A 283 -8.42 -36.99 -14.61
N GLN A 284 -9.45 -37.84 -14.64
CA GLN A 284 -10.18 -38.16 -15.88
C GLN A 284 -10.83 -36.95 -16.53
N ARG A 285 -11.20 -35.94 -15.73
CA ARG A 285 -11.81 -34.69 -16.21
C ARG A 285 -10.76 -33.60 -16.35
N SER A 286 -9.93 -33.42 -15.32
CA SER A 286 -9.04 -32.28 -15.18
C SER A 286 -7.89 -32.26 -16.21
N GLU A 287 -7.42 -33.43 -16.66
CA GLU A 287 -6.28 -33.52 -17.58
C GLU A 287 -6.57 -32.83 -18.93
N ALA A 288 -7.81 -32.89 -19.41
CA ALA A 288 -8.22 -32.28 -20.67
C ALA A 288 -8.22 -30.74 -20.64
N TRP A 289 -8.14 -30.14 -19.44
CA TRP A 289 -8.12 -28.68 -19.25
C TRP A 289 -6.72 -28.09 -19.13
N LEU A 290 -5.69 -28.93 -19.05
CA LEU A 290 -4.29 -28.49 -19.10
C LEU A 290 -3.91 -28.13 -20.53
N GLU A 291 -3.24 -26.99 -20.70
CA GLU A 291 -2.62 -26.60 -21.97
C GLU A 291 -1.50 -27.58 -22.36
N ASP A 292 -1.18 -27.67 -23.65
CA ASP A 292 -0.31 -28.73 -24.20
C ASP A 292 1.02 -28.93 -23.46
N GLN A 293 1.70 -27.84 -23.09
CA GLN A 293 2.98 -27.90 -22.36
C GLN A 293 2.80 -28.38 -20.92
N ASP A 294 1.79 -27.87 -20.21
CA ASP A 294 1.45 -28.26 -18.84
C ASP A 294 1.04 -29.73 -18.79
N ARG A 295 0.25 -30.16 -19.79
CA ARG A 295 -0.22 -31.54 -19.96
C ARG A 295 0.94 -32.47 -20.29
N ALA A 296 1.84 -32.09 -21.21
CA ALA A 296 3.02 -32.89 -21.53
C ALA A 296 3.92 -33.09 -20.31
N TYR A 297 4.11 -32.05 -19.50
CA TYR A 297 4.87 -32.14 -18.25
C TYR A 297 4.17 -33.04 -17.20
N TYR A 298 2.87 -32.85 -16.99
CA TYR A 298 2.07 -33.71 -16.10
C TYR A 298 2.15 -35.19 -16.50
N LEU A 299 1.99 -35.48 -17.79
CA LEU A 299 2.06 -36.83 -18.33
C LEU A 299 3.47 -37.42 -18.29
N SER A 300 4.52 -36.60 -18.42
CA SER A 300 5.90 -37.07 -18.32
C SER A 300 6.27 -37.47 -16.88
N LYS A 301 5.82 -36.70 -15.87
CA LYS A 301 5.94 -37.03 -14.45
C LYS A 301 5.16 -38.29 -14.09
N LYS A 302 3.94 -38.44 -14.62
CA LYS A 302 3.18 -39.69 -14.51
C LYS A 302 3.72 -40.83 -15.38
N GLY A 303 4.59 -40.53 -16.34
CA GLY A 303 5.06 -41.39 -17.43
C GLY A 303 6.28 -42.25 -17.11
N SER A 304 7.13 -41.77 -16.19
CA SER A 304 8.46 -42.31 -15.87
C SER A 304 8.40 -43.62 -15.05
N PHE A 305 9.51 -44.37 -15.00
CA PHE A 305 9.66 -45.77 -14.51
C PHE A 305 8.99 -46.07 -13.14
N TRP A 306 8.75 -45.05 -12.32
CA TRP A 306 8.03 -45.08 -11.04
C TRP A 306 6.50 -45.21 -11.14
N LYS A 307 5.96 -45.35 -12.36
CA LYS A 307 4.52 -45.45 -12.73
C LYS A 307 3.63 -46.33 -11.85
N LYS A 308 4.18 -47.37 -11.20
CA LYS A 308 3.41 -48.30 -10.35
C LYS A 308 3.45 -48.00 -8.86
N LEU A 309 4.42 -47.21 -8.37
CA LEU A 309 4.64 -47.00 -6.93
C LEU A 309 4.21 -45.61 -6.41
N SER A 310 4.01 -44.60 -7.28
CA SER A 310 3.90 -43.19 -6.86
C SER A 310 2.85 -42.34 -7.60
N SER A 311 1.95 -42.93 -8.38
CA SER A 311 0.96 -42.17 -9.18
C SER A 311 0.00 -41.30 -8.36
N ASP A 312 -0.17 -41.63 -7.08
CA ASP A 312 -0.96 -40.91 -6.07
C ASP A 312 -0.25 -39.69 -5.47
N GLN A 313 1.03 -39.49 -5.80
CA GLN A 313 1.85 -38.37 -5.32
C GLN A 313 1.81 -37.15 -6.26
N ILE A 314 1.25 -37.28 -7.46
CA ILE A 314 1.16 -36.21 -8.46
C ILE A 314 -0.31 -35.87 -8.70
N VAL A 315 -0.66 -34.61 -8.49
CA VAL A 315 -1.97 -34.03 -8.78
C VAL A 315 -1.79 -32.76 -9.60
N ASN A 316 -2.82 -32.30 -10.29
CA ASN A 316 -2.81 -30.98 -10.92
C ASN A 316 -3.74 -30.01 -10.17
N LEU A 317 -3.59 -28.71 -10.40
CA LEU A 317 -4.39 -27.71 -9.71
C LEU A 317 -5.90 -27.85 -9.97
N TYR A 318 -6.29 -28.32 -11.16
CA TYR A 318 -7.69 -28.58 -11.50
C TYR A 318 -8.28 -29.74 -10.71
N ASP A 319 -7.50 -30.74 -10.30
CA ASP A 319 -7.94 -31.78 -9.36
C ASP A 319 -8.36 -31.16 -8.02
N CYS A 320 -7.56 -30.23 -7.50
CA CYS A 320 -7.84 -29.52 -6.26
C CYS A 320 -9.07 -28.60 -6.38
N LEU A 321 -9.23 -27.91 -7.53
CA LEU A 321 -10.40 -27.08 -7.81
C LEU A 321 -11.68 -27.92 -7.94
N LEU A 322 -11.62 -29.05 -8.65
CA LEU A 322 -12.74 -29.99 -8.74
C LEU A 322 -13.15 -30.49 -7.36
N LEU A 323 -12.21 -30.83 -6.49
CA LEU A 323 -12.52 -31.22 -5.11
C LEU A 323 -13.23 -30.10 -4.35
N PHE A 324 -12.75 -28.86 -4.47
CA PHE A 324 -13.33 -27.70 -3.79
C PHE A 324 -14.75 -27.36 -4.28
N PHE A 325 -14.99 -27.39 -5.59
CA PHE A 325 -16.29 -27.03 -6.20
C PHE A 325 -17.25 -28.22 -6.37
N SER A 326 -16.87 -29.42 -5.93
CA SER A 326 -17.74 -30.59 -5.97
C SER A 326 -18.94 -30.41 -5.04
N PRO A 327 -20.15 -30.84 -5.44
CA PRO A 327 -21.30 -30.91 -4.54
C PRO A 327 -20.97 -31.73 -3.29
N GLN A 328 -21.37 -31.22 -2.13
CA GLN A 328 -21.20 -31.88 -0.84
C GLN A 328 -22.57 -32.08 -0.18
N ASP A 329 -22.76 -33.23 0.46
CA ASP A 329 -23.94 -33.50 1.28
C ASP A 329 -23.65 -33.13 2.73
N LEU A 330 -24.33 -32.09 3.21
CA LEU A 330 -24.33 -31.71 4.62
C LEU A 330 -25.31 -32.61 5.37
N VAL A 331 -24.87 -33.19 6.49
CA VAL A 331 -25.66 -34.20 7.21
C VAL A 331 -26.82 -33.58 8.01
N ASP A 332 -26.60 -32.46 8.69
CA ASP A 332 -27.56 -31.88 9.64
C ASP A 332 -27.69 -30.33 9.57
N PRO A 333 -27.75 -29.69 8.38
CA PRO A 333 -27.98 -28.25 8.29
C PRO A 333 -29.44 -27.89 8.61
N PHE A 334 -29.65 -26.70 9.19
CA PHE A 334 -30.99 -26.16 9.42
C PHE A 334 -31.64 -25.73 8.09
N CYS A 335 -32.81 -26.29 7.79
CA CYS A 335 -33.58 -25.94 6.60
C CYS A 335 -34.65 -24.90 6.93
N GLU A 336 -34.65 -23.75 6.25
CA GLU A 336 -35.62 -22.67 6.46
C GLU A 336 -37.04 -23.07 6.02
N GLY A 337 -37.16 -23.88 4.96
CA GLY A 337 -38.46 -24.40 4.49
C GLY A 337 -39.10 -25.40 5.45
N CYS A 338 -38.31 -26.34 5.98
CA CYS A 338 -38.80 -27.34 6.95
C CYS A 338 -38.81 -26.83 8.40
N ARG A 339 -38.06 -25.76 8.71
CA ARG A 339 -37.79 -25.24 10.05
C ARG A 339 -37.20 -26.26 11.04
N ILE A 340 -36.54 -27.29 10.50
CA ILE A 340 -35.82 -28.32 11.24
C ILE A 340 -34.56 -28.70 10.46
N LYS A 341 -33.66 -29.43 11.08
CA LYS A 341 -32.44 -29.88 10.44
C LYS A 341 -32.67 -31.13 9.58
N HIS A 342 -32.13 -31.11 8.37
CA HIS A 342 -32.22 -32.20 7.40
C HIS A 342 -30.98 -32.21 6.51
N PRO A 343 -30.62 -33.36 5.91
CA PRO A 343 -29.57 -33.41 4.91
C PRO A 343 -29.83 -32.44 3.74
N CYS A 344 -28.82 -31.66 3.36
CA CYS A 344 -28.89 -30.75 2.21
C CYS A 344 -27.67 -30.92 1.31
N ALA A 345 -27.87 -30.84 0.01
CA ALA A 345 -26.78 -30.65 -0.94
C ALA A 345 -26.31 -29.19 -0.87
N GLN A 346 -24.99 -29.00 -0.89
CA GLN A 346 -24.33 -27.71 -1.01
C GLN A 346 -23.40 -27.74 -2.23
N GLN A 347 -23.46 -26.72 -3.08
CA GLN A 347 -22.49 -26.53 -4.16
C GLN A 347 -22.06 -25.07 -4.23
N CYS A 348 -20.77 -24.83 -4.45
CA CYS A 348 -20.22 -23.49 -4.66
C CYS A 348 -19.86 -23.29 -6.14
N ARG A 349 -19.98 -22.06 -6.64
CA ARG A 349 -19.52 -21.62 -7.96
C ARG A 349 -18.99 -20.18 -7.89
N ILE A 350 -18.11 -19.81 -8.82
CA ILE A 350 -17.63 -18.44 -8.97
C ILE A 350 -18.64 -17.66 -9.82
N LYS A 351 -19.14 -16.55 -9.28
CA LYS A 351 -20.02 -15.60 -9.99
C LYS A 351 -19.24 -14.43 -10.56
N GLU A 352 -18.35 -13.83 -9.77
CA GLU A 352 -17.48 -12.75 -10.21
C GLU A 352 -16.01 -13.07 -9.93
N PHE A 353 -15.17 -12.78 -10.92
CA PHE A 353 -13.75 -13.11 -10.94
C PHE A 353 -12.89 -11.90 -10.59
N PRO A 354 -11.91 -12.02 -9.66
CA PRO A 354 -11.01 -10.92 -9.32
C PRO A 354 -9.96 -10.68 -10.42
N ASP A 355 -9.36 -9.49 -10.47
CA ASP A 355 -8.24 -9.24 -11.39
C ASP A 355 -6.97 -10.01 -11.00
N ILE A 356 -6.80 -10.26 -9.71
CA ILE A 356 -5.73 -11.05 -9.12
C ILE A 356 -6.38 -12.18 -8.34
N LEU A 357 -6.25 -13.40 -8.86
CA LEU A 357 -6.71 -14.60 -8.20
C LEU A 357 -5.58 -15.21 -7.38
N ILE A 358 -5.79 -15.31 -6.06
CA ILE A 358 -4.83 -15.89 -5.12
C ILE A 358 -5.33 -17.28 -4.72
N ILE A 359 -4.50 -18.29 -4.99
CA ILE A 359 -4.81 -19.68 -4.64
C ILE A 359 -3.75 -20.17 -3.65
N ASN A 360 -4.21 -20.62 -2.48
CA ASN A 360 -3.36 -21.23 -1.46
C ASN A 360 -3.60 -22.74 -1.47
N LEU A 361 -2.52 -23.52 -1.39
CA LEU A 361 -2.62 -24.98 -1.26
C LEU A 361 -2.45 -25.37 0.20
N ASN A 362 -3.50 -25.97 0.78
CA ASN A 362 -3.48 -26.44 2.16
C ASN A 362 -2.56 -27.67 2.27
N ARG A 363 -1.29 -27.43 2.60
CA ARG A 363 -0.26 -28.47 2.74
C ARG A 363 -0.17 -29.06 4.14
N ALA A 364 -1.03 -28.68 5.09
CA ALA A 364 -1.12 -29.29 6.41
C ALA A 364 -2.05 -30.51 6.37
N SER A 365 -1.55 -31.68 6.79
CA SER A 365 -2.41 -32.85 6.97
C SER A 365 -3.16 -32.80 8.31
N SER A 366 -4.18 -33.64 8.47
CA SER A 366 -4.90 -33.80 9.75
C SER A 366 -4.01 -34.24 10.92
N SER A 367 -2.84 -34.83 10.63
CA SER A 367 -1.83 -35.22 11.62
C SER A 367 -0.82 -34.10 11.94
N GLY A 368 -0.94 -32.94 11.29
CA GLY A 368 -0.01 -31.81 11.40
C GLY A 368 1.28 -31.93 10.56
N SER A 369 1.44 -33.02 9.80
CA SER A 369 2.57 -33.22 8.89
C SER A 369 2.37 -32.51 7.53
N LYS A 370 3.48 -32.26 6.80
CA LYS A 370 3.45 -31.63 5.48
C LYS A 370 3.00 -32.60 4.39
N ILE A 371 1.98 -32.21 3.62
CA ILE A 371 1.58 -32.84 2.37
C ILE A 371 2.60 -32.45 1.30
N SER A 372 3.46 -33.41 0.97
CA SER A 372 4.58 -33.24 0.02
C SER A 372 4.25 -33.65 -1.41
N LYS A 373 2.96 -33.86 -1.73
CA LYS A 373 2.50 -34.19 -3.08
C LYS A 373 2.86 -33.07 -4.06
N ASP A 374 3.26 -33.48 -5.25
CA ASP A 374 3.53 -32.58 -6.36
C ASP A 374 2.21 -32.09 -6.95
N VAL A 375 2.03 -30.77 -6.99
CA VAL A 375 0.81 -30.13 -7.49
C VAL A 375 1.17 -29.33 -8.73
N ILE A 376 0.91 -29.91 -9.91
CA ILE A 376 1.17 -29.25 -11.18
C ILE A 376 0.30 -28.01 -11.28
N THR A 377 0.96 -26.86 -11.24
CA THR A 377 0.36 -25.53 -11.27
C THR A 377 0.44 -25.00 -12.70
N PRO A 378 -0.69 -24.88 -13.41
CA PRO A 378 -0.68 -24.49 -14.82
C PRO A 378 -0.25 -23.03 -14.99
N PHE A 379 0.38 -22.71 -16.12
CA PHE A 379 0.81 -21.33 -16.41
C PHE A 379 -0.38 -20.48 -16.87
N THR A 380 -1.36 -21.14 -17.47
CA THR A 380 -2.62 -20.55 -17.90
C THR A 380 -3.77 -21.29 -17.25
N LEU A 381 -4.63 -20.54 -16.56
CA LEU A 381 -5.75 -21.08 -15.80
C LEU A 381 -7.08 -20.57 -16.38
N LYS A 382 -7.99 -21.49 -16.67
CA LYS A 382 -9.36 -21.21 -17.15
C LYS A 382 -10.33 -21.86 -16.18
N LEU A 383 -11.32 -21.12 -15.70
CA LEU A 383 -12.22 -21.58 -14.63
C LEU A 383 -13.67 -21.74 -15.11
N ASP A 384 -13.89 -21.95 -16.41
CA ASP A 384 -15.22 -21.99 -17.03
C ASP A 384 -16.15 -22.98 -16.32
N GLU A 385 -15.64 -24.18 -16.04
CA GLU A 385 -16.33 -25.29 -15.38
C GLU A 385 -16.78 -24.99 -13.94
N PHE A 386 -16.19 -23.97 -13.32
CA PHE A 386 -16.46 -23.58 -11.93
C PHE A 386 -17.33 -22.31 -11.85
N SER A 387 -17.86 -21.82 -12.97
CA SER A 387 -18.60 -20.56 -13.07
C SER A 387 -19.94 -20.70 -13.77
N GLU A 388 -20.82 -19.69 -13.64
CA GLU A 388 -22.13 -19.66 -14.31
C GLU A 388 -22.10 -18.95 -15.68
N GLY A 389 -21.04 -18.19 -16.01
CA GLY A 389 -21.02 -17.23 -17.13
C GLY A 389 -19.75 -17.21 -17.98
N GLY A 390 -18.99 -18.32 -17.98
CA GLY A 390 -17.66 -18.40 -18.58
C GLY A 390 -16.59 -17.77 -17.69
N SER A 391 -15.32 -18.00 -18.01
CA SER A 391 -14.20 -17.55 -17.19
C SER A 391 -13.21 -16.69 -17.97
N PRO A 392 -12.61 -15.67 -17.34
CA PRO A 392 -11.46 -15.02 -17.93
C PRO A 392 -10.25 -15.96 -17.92
N VAL A 393 -9.37 -15.77 -18.90
CA VAL A 393 -8.08 -16.44 -18.91
C VAL A 393 -7.16 -15.78 -17.89
N TYR A 394 -6.58 -16.58 -17.00
CA TYR A 394 -5.59 -16.14 -16.03
C TYR A 394 -4.20 -16.63 -16.42
N ASN A 395 -3.18 -15.81 -16.18
CA ASN A 395 -1.77 -16.20 -16.28
C ASN A 395 -1.15 -16.26 -14.90
N LEU A 396 -0.34 -17.28 -14.66
CA LEU A 396 0.49 -17.35 -13.47
C LEU A 396 1.49 -16.19 -13.49
N SER A 397 1.39 -15.34 -12.49
CA SER A 397 2.23 -14.13 -12.34
C SER A 397 3.28 -14.32 -11.27
N CYS A 398 2.91 -14.95 -10.16
CA CYS A 398 3.83 -15.32 -9.09
C CYS A 398 3.50 -16.70 -8.51
N LEU A 399 4.53 -17.36 -7.97
CA LEU A 399 4.44 -18.61 -7.25
C LEU A 399 5.32 -18.52 -6.01
N ILE A 400 4.79 -18.83 -4.83
CA ILE A 400 5.58 -18.98 -3.60
C ILE A 400 5.70 -20.46 -3.32
N GLU A 401 6.93 -20.91 -3.11
CA GLU A 401 7.29 -22.25 -2.70
C GLU A 401 7.68 -22.23 -1.22
N HIS A 402 7.29 -23.27 -0.49
CA HIS A 402 7.83 -23.55 0.84
C HIS A 402 8.78 -24.73 0.70
N ASP A 403 10.08 -24.45 0.62
CA ASP A 403 11.13 -25.44 0.43
C ASP A 403 11.53 -26.04 1.80
N SER A 404 10.85 -27.13 2.17
CA SER A 404 11.11 -27.85 3.41
C SER A 404 10.35 -29.19 3.47
N ALA A 405 10.81 -30.12 4.30
CA ALA A 405 10.05 -31.33 4.62
C ALA A 405 9.05 -31.13 5.79
N ALA A 406 9.13 -30.01 6.53
CA ALA A 406 8.34 -29.74 7.72
C ALA A 406 7.36 -28.57 7.52
N MET A 407 6.22 -28.55 8.23
CA MET A 407 5.28 -27.43 8.16
C MET A 407 5.73 -26.21 8.96
N LEU A 408 6.36 -26.43 10.12
CA LEU A 408 6.68 -25.37 11.09
C LEU A 408 8.10 -24.79 10.94
N LYS A 409 8.93 -25.41 10.09
CA LYS A 409 10.29 -24.96 9.81
C LYS A 409 10.59 -25.11 8.33
N GLY A 410 11.11 -24.06 7.72
CA GLY A 410 11.50 -24.11 6.31
C GLY A 410 11.98 -22.78 5.77
N HIS A 411 12.13 -22.75 4.46
CA HIS A 411 12.50 -21.56 3.71
C HIS A 411 11.46 -21.27 2.64
N TYR A 412 11.18 -20.00 2.39
CA TYR A 412 10.26 -19.60 1.34
C TYR A 412 11.03 -19.02 0.17
N LEU A 413 10.68 -19.48 -1.03
CA LEU A 413 11.17 -18.94 -2.30
C LEU A 413 9.99 -18.32 -3.06
N ALA A 414 10.25 -17.22 -3.78
CA ALA A 414 9.26 -16.63 -4.67
C ALA A 414 9.74 -16.73 -6.12
N TYR A 415 8.83 -17.03 -7.01
CA TYR A 415 9.03 -16.97 -8.45
C TYR A 415 8.08 -15.92 -9.01
N PHE A 416 8.55 -15.08 -9.92
CA PHE A 416 7.69 -14.11 -10.58
C PHE A 416 7.99 -13.97 -12.06
N ARG A 417 6.96 -13.61 -12.82
CA ARG A 417 7.05 -13.33 -14.25
C ARG A 417 7.12 -11.83 -14.52
N ASP A 418 8.12 -11.39 -15.27
CA ASP A 418 8.24 -10.00 -15.72
C ASP A 418 7.61 -9.84 -17.11
N PHE A 419 6.30 -9.55 -17.14
CA PHE A 419 5.54 -9.34 -18.37
C PHE A 419 6.07 -8.19 -19.24
N ASP A 420 6.72 -7.19 -18.63
CA ASP A 420 7.25 -6.03 -19.34
C ASP A 420 8.62 -6.31 -20.00
N ASN A 421 9.33 -7.36 -19.56
CA ASN A 421 10.61 -7.78 -20.11
C ASN A 421 10.50 -9.13 -20.85
N GLY A 422 9.51 -9.22 -21.74
CA GLY A 422 9.31 -10.40 -22.59
C GLY A 422 8.75 -11.62 -21.87
N GLY A 423 8.24 -11.47 -20.65
CA GLY A 423 7.58 -12.56 -19.91
C GLY A 423 8.56 -13.56 -19.27
N LYS A 424 9.81 -13.15 -19.02
CA LYS A 424 10.84 -13.96 -18.36
C LYS A 424 10.51 -14.25 -16.90
N TRP A 425 10.97 -15.39 -16.39
CA TRP A 425 10.80 -15.80 -15.00
C TRP A 425 12.05 -15.50 -14.17
N TYR A 426 11.82 -15.18 -12.90
CA TYR A 426 12.87 -14.93 -11.92
C TYR A 426 12.56 -15.68 -10.63
N GLU A 427 13.60 -16.26 -10.05
CA GLU A 427 13.61 -16.83 -8.70
C GLU A 427 14.17 -15.80 -7.73
N CYS A 428 13.45 -15.57 -6.64
CA CYS A 428 13.80 -14.72 -5.51
C CYS A 428 14.04 -15.59 -4.28
N ASP A 429 15.30 -15.64 -3.89
CA ASP A 429 15.76 -16.19 -2.62
C ASP A 429 16.31 -15.04 -1.78
N ASP A 430 15.42 -14.37 -1.04
CA ASP A 430 15.73 -13.17 -0.27
C ASP A 430 16.51 -12.13 -1.10
N LYS A 431 17.82 -11.97 -0.82
CA LYS A 431 18.68 -10.98 -1.47
C LYS A 431 19.12 -11.39 -2.89
N TYR A 432 18.96 -12.66 -3.23
CA TYR A 432 19.38 -13.21 -4.52
C TYR A 432 18.18 -13.30 -5.45
N VAL A 433 18.24 -12.55 -6.55
CA VAL A 433 17.23 -12.61 -7.61
C VAL A 433 17.93 -12.95 -8.92
N LYS A 434 17.50 -14.04 -9.55
CA LYS A 434 18.12 -14.52 -10.81
C LYS A 434 17.04 -14.99 -11.79
N GLU A 435 17.32 -14.83 -13.09
CA GLU A 435 16.47 -15.38 -14.13
C GLU A 435 16.43 -16.91 -14.02
N CYS A 436 15.26 -17.52 -14.22
CA CYS A 436 15.07 -18.96 -14.22
C CYS A 436 14.20 -19.39 -15.41
N SER A 437 14.24 -20.69 -15.74
CA SER A 437 13.44 -21.24 -16.84
C SER A 437 12.02 -21.62 -16.37
N GLU A 438 11.09 -21.74 -17.32
CA GLU A 438 9.72 -22.17 -17.01
C GLU A 438 9.71 -23.59 -16.43
N GLU A 439 10.61 -24.47 -16.86
CA GLU A 439 10.76 -25.82 -16.30
C GLU A 439 11.08 -25.78 -14.81
N LYS A 440 11.95 -24.87 -14.38
CA LYS A 440 12.26 -24.71 -12.95
C LYS A 440 11.04 -24.28 -12.15
N VAL A 441 10.24 -23.37 -12.69
CA VAL A 441 8.99 -22.92 -12.04
C VAL A 441 7.95 -24.06 -11.98
N ARG A 442 7.91 -24.95 -12.98
CA ARG A 442 7.05 -26.15 -12.98
C ARG A 442 7.47 -27.21 -11.97
N GLU A 443 8.73 -27.22 -11.55
CA GLU A 443 9.26 -28.13 -10.54
C GLU A 443 9.03 -27.64 -9.10
N ALA A 444 8.79 -26.34 -8.93
CA ALA A 444 8.59 -25.73 -7.62
C ALA A 444 7.35 -26.29 -6.90
N GLN A 445 7.47 -26.59 -5.60
CA GLN A 445 6.36 -27.04 -4.79
C GLN A 445 5.46 -25.86 -4.39
N THR A 446 4.51 -25.54 -5.25
CA THR A 446 3.55 -24.44 -5.05
C THR A 446 2.94 -24.47 -3.66
N TYR A 447 3.09 -23.38 -2.92
CA TYR A 447 2.39 -23.10 -1.67
C TYR A 447 1.30 -22.06 -1.89
N ILE A 448 1.65 -20.97 -2.56
CA ILE A 448 0.72 -19.92 -3.00
C ILE A 448 0.93 -19.69 -4.49
N ALA A 449 -0.13 -19.71 -5.28
CA ALA A 449 -0.12 -19.31 -6.68
C ALA A 449 -0.93 -18.03 -6.85
N ILE A 450 -0.33 -17.05 -7.53
CA ILE A 450 -0.97 -15.76 -7.82
C ILE A 450 -1.12 -15.66 -9.33
N TYR A 451 -2.36 -15.63 -9.75
CA TYR A 451 -2.76 -15.51 -11.13
C TYR A 451 -3.26 -14.10 -11.41
N THR A 452 -2.80 -13.49 -12.49
CA THR A 452 -3.35 -12.22 -12.98
C THR A 452 -4.19 -12.49 -14.20
N LYS A 453 -5.40 -11.93 -14.20
CA LYS A 453 -6.29 -11.96 -15.35
C LYS A 453 -5.53 -11.41 -16.56
N PHE A 454 -5.57 -12.12 -17.68
CA PHE A 454 -4.80 -11.77 -18.87
C PHE A 454 -5.06 -10.31 -19.22
N PRO A 455 -4.03 -9.44 -19.27
CA PRO A 455 -4.25 -8.03 -19.52
C PRO A 455 -4.84 -7.90 -20.92
N VAL A 456 -6.00 -7.25 -21.01
CA VAL A 456 -6.49 -6.73 -22.28
C VAL A 456 -5.37 -5.81 -22.79
N LYS A 457 -4.78 -6.08 -23.95
CA LYS A 457 -3.86 -5.12 -24.56
C LYS A 457 -4.64 -3.84 -24.78
N ARG A 458 -4.32 -2.82 -23.99
CA ARG A 458 -5.02 -1.54 -24.03
C ARG A 458 -4.22 -0.53 -24.86
N PRO A 459 -4.90 0.26 -25.72
CA PRO A 459 -4.31 1.43 -26.33
C PRO A 459 -3.58 2.31 -25.31
N LYS A 460 -2.42 2.83 -25.71
CA LYS A 460 -1.74 3.82 -24.89
C LYS A 460 -2.43 5.17 -25.05
N ILE A 461 -2.93 5.68 -23.95
CA ILE A 461 -3.32 7.07 -23.75
C ILE A 461 -2.06 7.95 -23.79
N ILE A 462 -2.01 8.83 -24.77
CA ILE A 462 -0.94 9.82 -25.00
C ILE A 462 -1.47 11.18 -24.57
N GLU A 463 -0.73 11.85 -23.68
CA GLU A 463 -1.02 13.22 -23.28
C GLU A 463 -0.75 14.18 -24.44
N SER A 464 -1.72 15.05 -24.75
CA SER A 464 -1.69 15.98 -25.86
C SER A 464 -1.65 17.42 -25.36
N GLU A 465 -0.80 18.25 -25.97
CA GLU A 465 -0.79 19.71 -25.72
C GLU A 465 -2.02 20.39 -26.34
N SER A 466 -2.56 19.84 -27.43
CA SER A 466 -3.84 20.24 -28.04
C SER A 466 -4.94 19.27 -27.59
N ALA A 467 -5.25 19.29 -26.29
CA ALA A 467 -6.26 18.42 -25.70
C ALA A 467 -7.68 18.96 -25.93
N ASP A 468 -8.58 18.07 -26.36
CA ASP A 468 -10.01 18.36 -26.50
C ASP A 468 -10.76 18.00 -25.21
N ILE A 469 -10.31 16.93 -24.56
CA ILE A 469 -10.95 16.33 -23.39
C ILE A 469 -9.89 16.03 -22.33
N TYR A 470 -10.25 16.23 -21.07
CA TYR A 470 -9.43 15.95 -19.91
C TYR A 470 -10.00 14.77 -19.15
N ILE A 471 -9.18 13.73 -18.99
CA ILE A 471 -9.55 12.54 -18.24
C ILE A 471 -8.76 12.45 -16.93
N PRO A 472 -9.33 11.92 -15.85
CA PRO A 472 -8.64 11.85 -14.57
C PRO A 472 -7.49 10.83 -14.58
N LYS A 473 -6.31 11.22 -14.07
CA LYS A 473 -5.14 10.34 -13.92
C LYS A 473 -5.43 9.12 -13.06
N GLU A 474 -6.24 9.28 -12.01
CA GLU A 474 -6.71 8.18 -11.16
C GLU A 474 -7.34 7.07 -12.01
N TRP A 475 -8.25 7.45 -12.92
CA TRP A 475 -8.94 6.50 -13.79
C TRP A 475 -7.98 5.90 -14.84
N VAL A 476 -7.08 6.71 -15.40
CA VAL A 476 -6.05 6.21 -16.34
C VAL A 476 -5.15 5.15 -15.70
N ASN A 477 -4.79 5.35 -14.43
CA ASN A 477 -4.03 4.35 -13.68
C ASN A 477 -4.82 3.05 -13.54
N ARG A 478 -6.11 3.11 -13.19
CA ARG A 478 -7.01 1.94 -13.18
C ARG A 478 -7.11 1.29 -14.55
N TYR A 479 -7.23 2.07 -15.62
CA TYR A 479 -7.29 1.58 -17.00
C TYR A 479 -6.09 0.68 -17.32
N TYR A 480 -4.86 1.11 -17.02
CA TYR A 480 -3.69 0.28 -17.31
C TYR A 480 -3.47 -0.88 -16.35
N SER A 481 -4.04 -0.82 -15.15
CA SER A 481 -3.67 -1.73 -14.07
C SER A 481 -4.74 -2.77 -13.75
N LEU A 482 -6.02 -2.47 -14.02
CA LEU A 482 -7.17 -3.34 -13.80
C LEU A 482 -7.69 -3.92 -15.13
N SER A 483 -8.31 -5.10 -15.09
CA SER A 483 -8.95 -5.66 -16.30
C SER A 483 -10.30 -5.00 -16.56
N ASN A 484 -10.94 -4.45 -15.53
CA ASN A 484 -12.11 -3.59 -15.68
C ASN A 484 -11.96 -2.31 -14.84
N PRO A 485 -11.57 -1.18 -15.44
CA PRO A 485 -11.46 0.09 -14.72
C PRO A 485 -12.82 0.71 -14.37
N GLY A 486 -13.92 0.16 -14.90
CA GLY A 486 -15.25 0.76 -14.85
C GLY A 486 -15.37 2.01 -15.72
N PRO A 487 -16.59 2.56 -15.86
CA PRO A 487 -16.84 3.74 -16.67
C PRO A 487 -16.18 4.99 -16.07
N ILE A 488 -15.76 5.91 -16.94
CA ILE A 488 -15.28 7.23 -16.49
C ILE A 488 -16.49 8.02 -15.98
N ASN A 489 -16.56 8.24 -14.66
CA ASN A 489 -17.62 9.05 -14.07
C ASN A 489 -17.13 10.49 -13.89
N PHE A 490 -17.51 11.38 -14.82
CA PHE A 490 -17.15 12.80 -14.76
C PHE A 490 -17.93 13.59 -13.71
N ASN A 491 -19.14 13.14 -13.36
CA ASN A 491 -19.99 13.85 -12.39
C ASN A 491 -19.31 14.09 -11.03
N LYS A 492 -18.37 13.21 -10.64
CA LYS A 492 -17.64 13.36 -9.37
C LYS A 492 -16.59 14.48 -9.37
N TYR A 493 -16.29 15.07 -10.52
CA TYR A 493 -15.29 16.14 -10.68
C TYR A 493 -15.91 17.52 -10.83
N TYR A 494 -17.23 17.61 -10.97
CA TYR A 494 -17.95 18.88 -11.04
C TYR A 494 -18.47 19.28 -9.67
N CYS A 495 -18.43 20.57 -9.36
CA CYS A 495 -19.14 21.13 -8.21
C CYS A 495 -20.63 21.30 -8.53
N SER A 496 -21.42 21.68 -7.52
CA SER A 496 -22.86 21.99 -7.68
C SER A 496 -23.15 23.11 -8.68
N HIS A 497 -22.16 23.97 -8.98
CA HIS A 497 -22.26 25.01 -10.01
C HIS A 497 -22.04 24.48 -11.44
N SER A 498 -21.86 23.17 -11.63
CA SER A 498 -21.59 22.53 -12.94
C SER A 498 -20.27 22.94 -13.60
N PHE A 499 -19.30 23.42 -12.82
CA PHE A 499 -17.93 23.68 -13.24
C PHE A 499 -16.98 22.69 -12.56
N LEU A 500 -15.76 22.54 -13.09
CA LEU A 500 -14.73 21.69 -12.48
C LEU A 500 -14.52 22.11 -11.01
N SER A 501 -14.51 21.15 -10.10
CA SER A 501 -14.32 21.41 -8.67
C SER A 501 -12.97 22.08 -8.41
N ALA A 502 -12.96 23.08 -7.52
CA ALA A 502 -11.74 23.79 -7.11
C ALA A 502 -10.78 22.93 -6.26
N ASP A 503 -11.16 21.69 -5.95
CA ASP A 503 -10.31 20.72 -5.27
C ASP A 503 -9.46 19.89 -6.25
N ILE A 504 -9.80 19.88 -7.54
CA ILE A 504 -9.06 19.15 -8.56
C ILE A 504 -7.86 19.96 -9.01
N GLN A 505 -6.68 19.39 -8.91
CA GLN A 505 -5.45 20.03 -9.38
C GLN A 505 -5.27 19.83 -10.88
N GLU A 506 -4.67 20.81 -11.56
CA GLU A 506 -4.43 20.74 -13.01
C GLU A 506 -3.63 19.49 -13.41
N ASN A 507 -2.68 19.10 -12.58
CA ASN A 507 -1.81 17.95 -12.78
C ASN A 507 -2.48 16.60 -12.50
N GLU A 508 -3.74 16.57 -12.05
CA GLU A 508 -4.53 15.34 -11.80
C GLU A 508 -5.32 14.91 -13.05
N LEU A 509 -5.31 15.74 -14.09
CA LEU A 509 -5.98 15.48 -15.36
C LEU A 509 -4.94 15.18 -16.45
N ILE A 510 -5.29 14.32 -17.41
CA ILE A 510 -4.54 14.08 -18.65
C ILE A 510 -5.37 14.63 -19.80
N GLY A 511 -4.77 15.53 -20.57
CA GLY A 511 -5.38 16.02 -21.81
C GLY A 511 -5.23 15.00 -22.93
N ILE A 512 -6.32 14.65 -23.59
CA ILE A 512 -6.38 13.73 -24.73
C ILE A 512 -7.09 14.37 -25.92
N THR A 513 -6.73 13.92 -27.12
CA THR A 513 -7.44 14.28 -28.35
C THR A 513 -8.81 13.59 -28.44
N ASN A 514 -9.73 14.16 -29.22
CA ASN A 514 -11.06 13.61 -29.45
C ASN A 514 -11.02 12.22 -30.10
N TRP A 515 -9.99 11.92 -30.91
CA TRP A 515 -9.80 10.60 -31.49
C TRP A 515 -9.55 9.53 -30.40
N GLN A 516 -8.65 9.80 -29.45
CA GLN A 516 -8.42 8.88 -28.32
C GLN A 516 -9.67 8.75 -27.44
N TRP A 517 -10.44 9.83 -27.30
CA TRP A 517 -11.69 9.80 -26.55
C TRP A 517 -12.73 8.88 -27.17
N GLU A 518 -12.96 8.96 -28.49
CA GLU A 518 -13.94 8.10 -29.15
C GLU A 518 -13.53 6.61 -29.11
N GLU A 519 -12.23 6.31 -29.16
CA GLU A 519 -11.72 4.94 -28.94
C GLU A 519 -12.00 4.46 -27.51
N LEU A 520 -11.71 5.27 -26.49
CA LEU A 520 -11.94 4.91 -25.08
C LEU A 520 -13.44 4.77 -24.75
N LYS A 521 -14.27 5.66 -25.30
CA LYS A 521 -15.71 5.73 -25.05
C LYS A 521 -16.42 4.44 -25.47
N GLY A 522 -16.00 3.80 -26.56
CA GLY A 522 -16.54 2.53 -27.02
C GLY A 522 -16.20 1.36 -26.09
N ASP A 523 -15.01 1.37 -25.48
CA ASP A 523 -14.47 0.22 -24.74
C ASP A 523 -14.90 0.18 -23.26
N VAL A 524 -14.97 1.34 -22.58
CA VAL A 524 -15.14 1.39 -21.11
C VAL A 524 -16.43 2.06 -20.64
N GLY A 525 -17.10 2.82 -21.53
CA GLY A 525 -18.25 3.65 -21.18
C GLY A 525 -17.91 4.83 -20.25
N PHE A 526 -18.89 5.71 -20.04
CA PHE A 526 -18.73 6.92 -19.21
C PHE A 526 -20.07 7.39 -18.63
N LYS A 527 -20.00 8.28 -17.63
CA LYS A 527 -21.14 8.95 -17.00
C LYS A 527 -20.84 10.44 -16.83
N GLY A 528 -21.80 11.30 -17.16
CA GLY A 528 -21.63 12.75 -17.09
C GLY A 528 -20.96 13.36 -18.31
N GLU A 529 -20.84 14.69 -18.31
CA GLU A 529 -20.21 15.43 -19.41
C GLU A 529 -18.69 15.41 -19.30
N PRO A 530 -17.94 15.13 -20.39
CA PRO A 530 -16.49 15.17 -20.38
C PRO A 530 -15.94 16.51 -19.95
N ILE A 531 -14.81 16.50 -19.24
CA ILE A 531 -14.13 17.74 -18.84
C ILE A 531 -13.44 18.31 -20.08
N VAL A 532 -13.86 19.49 -20.53
CA VAL A 532 -13.30 20.16 -21.72
C VAL A 532 -12.39 21.35 -21.36
N SER A 533 -12.33 21.71 -20.08
CA SER A 533 -11.48 22.79 -19.58
C SER A 533 -10.94 22.43 -18.19
N LYS A 534 -9.68 22.79 -17.94
CA LYS A 534 -9.05 22.63 -16.63
C LYS A 534 -9.35 23.77 -15.66
N ASN A 535 -10.09 24.79 -16.09
CA ASN A 535 -10.37 25.95 -15.25
C ASN A 535 -11.35 25.55 -14.12
N PRO A 536 -10.95 25.68 -12.84
CA PRO A 536 -11.84 25.38 -11.72
C PRO A 536 -12.95 26.42 -11.61
N CYS A 537 -14.00 26.07 -10.88
CA CYS A 537 -15.10 26.97 -10.54
C CYS A 537 -14.59 28.19 -9.75
N GLY A 538 -14.71 29.39 -10.34
CA GLY A 538 -14.28 30.63 -9.68
C GLY A 538 -15.01 30.92 -8.36
N GLN A 539 -16.29 30.57 -8.26
CA GLN A 539 -17.06 30.73 -7.02
C GLN A 539 -16.54 29.82 -5.90
N CYS A 540 -16.25 28.55 -6.21
CA CYS A 540 -15.68 27.61 -5.24
C CYS A 540 -14.25 28.00 -4.85
N LEU A 541 -13.46 28.50 -5.81
CA LEU A 541 -12.09 28.96 -5.54
C LEU A 541 -12.07 30.14 -4.56
N GLU A 542 -12.96 31.11 -4.77
CA GLU A 542 -13.10 32.26 -3.88
C GLU A 542 -13.62 31.85 -2.49
N ALA A 543 -14.61 30.95 -2.42
CA ALA A 543 -15.10 30.42 -1.15
C ALA A 543 -13.99 29.67 -0.38
N LYS A 544 -13.15 28.90 -1.08
CA LYS A 544 -12.00 28.20 -0.49
C LYS A 544 -10.95 29.18 0.02
N ARG A 545 -10.65 30.24 -0.73
CA ARG A 545 -9.74 31.31 -0.30
C ARG A 545 -10.23 31.98 0.99
N ARG A 546 -11.52 32.32 1.08
CA ARG A 546 -12.11 32.91 2.30
C ARG A 546 -12.05 31.94 3.49
N LEU A 547 -12.34 30.66 3.26
CA LEU A 547 -12.23 29.63 4.29
C LEU A 547 -10.79 29.46 4.78
N ASP A 548 -9.80 29.46 3.87
CA ASP A 548 -8.38 29.39 4.22
C ASP A 548 -7.96 30.61 5.04
N GLU A 549 -8.39 31.81 4.66
CA GLU A 549 -8.16 33.05 5.39
C GLU A 549 -8.77 33.02 6.80
N ARG A 550 -10.01 32.54 6.91
CA ARG A 550 -10.70 32.35 8.18
C ARG A 550 -9.97 31.35 9.09
N ILE A 551 -9.60 30.18 8.56
CA ILE A 551 -8.89 29.15 9.33
C ILE A 551 -7.53 29.68 9.82
N ASN A 552 -6.79 30.41 8.98
CA ASN A 552 -5.51 31.00 9.38
C ASN A 552 -5.69 32.03 10.50
N PHE A 553 -6.69 32.90 10.38
CA PHE A 553 -7.02 33.89 11.40
C PHE A 553 -7.41 33.23 12.72
N GLU A 554 -8.38 32.31 12.69
CA GLU A 554 -8.87 31.62 13.88
C GLU A 554 -7.80 30.71 14.51
N SER A 555 -6.87 30.16 13.71
CA SER A 555 -5.73 29.39 14.24
C SER A 555 -4.79 30.26 15.07
N ALA A 556 -4.57 31.52 14.67
CA ALA A 556 -3.81 32.47 15.48
C ALA A 556 -4.53 32.76 16.81
N LEU A 557 -5.86 32.93 16.78
CA LEU A 557 -6.69 33.12 17.97
C LEU A 557 -6.66 31.89 18.89
N TYR A 558 -6.80 30.69 18.34
CA TYR A 558 -6.75 29.43 19.09
C TYR A 558 -5.40 29.26 19.80
N ASN A 559 -4.29 29.65 19.16
CA ASN A 559 -2.97 29.62 19.79
C ASN A 559 -2.88 30.61 20.97
N ARG A 560 -3.51 31.78 20.90
CA ARG A 560 -3.61 32.72 22.03
C ARG A 560 -4.40 32.11 23.20
N VAL A 561 -5.50 31.40 22.90
CA VAL A 561 -6.28 30.68 23.92
C VAL A 561 -5.44 29.57 24.57
N LYS A 562 -4.73 28.78 23.76
CA LYS A 562 -3.93 27.64 24.23
C LYS A 562 -2.73 28.06 25.10
N ASN A 563 -2.09 29.18 24.76
CA ASN A 563 -0.92 29.70 25.49
C ASN A 563 -1.30 30.48 26.76
N GLY A 564 -2.61 30.65 27.02
CA GLY A 564 -3.12 31.50 28.08
C GLY A 564 -3.20 32.96 27.63
N SER A 565 -4.35 33.58 27.87
CA SER A 565 -4.55 35.01 27.68
C SER A 565 -4.42 35.74 29.00
N ASN A 566 -3.72 36.87 29.02
CA ASN A 566 -3.65 37.75 30.19
C ASN A 566 -4.79 38.77 30.18
N GLY A 567 -5.17 39.26 31.36
CA GLY A 567 -6.19 40.29 31.52
C GLY A 567 -7.45 39.80 32.24
N PHE A 568 -8.12 40.76 32.89
CA PHE A 568 -9.37 40.60 33.63
C PHE A 568 -10.42 41.57 33.04
N PRO A 569 -11.72 41.25 33.14
CA PRO A 569 -12.30 40.05 33.74
C PRO A 569 -12.14 38.81 32.83
N ARG A 570 -12.39 37.62 33.39
CA ARG A 570 -12.27 36.32 32.70
C ARG A 570 -13.62 35.80 32.22
N PHE A 571 -13.61 35.19 31.04
CA PHE A 571 -14.76 34.59 30.39
C PHE A 571 -14.52 33.11 30.15
N PHE A 572 -15.56 32.28 30.23
CA PHE A 572 -15.41 30.82 30.24
C PHE A 572 -16.04 30.17 29.02
N ILE A 573 -15.30 29.24 28.41
CA ILE A 573 -15.70 28.48 27.22
C ILE A 573 -15.63 26.98 27.54
N PRO A 574 -16.62 26.16 27.14
CA PRO A 574 -16.62 24.73 27.41
C PRO A 574 -15.56 24.00 26.60
N LYS A 575 -14.84 23.07 27.22
CA LYS A 575 -13.81 22.27 26.55
C LYS A 575 -14.34 21.47 25.34
N PRO A 576 -15.57 20.90 25.37
CA PRO A 576 -16.14 20.24 24.19
C PRO A 576 -16.23 21.15 22.97
N TRP A 577 -16.59 22.43 23.17
CA TRP A 577 -16.65 23.41 22.08
C TRP A 577 -15.25 23.73 21.54
N ILE A 578 -14.26 23.91 22.43
CA ILE A 578 -12.85 24.10 22.03
C ILE A 578 -12.32 22.92 21.21
N LYS A 579 -12.71 21.68 21.54
CA LYS A 579 -12.34 20.49 20.76
C LYS A 579 -12.96 20.50 19.37
N SER A 580 -14.24 20.89 19.25
CA SER A 580 -14.89 21.07 17.94
C SER A 580 -14.18 22.15 17.12
N TRP A 581 -13.78 23.25 17.76
CA TRP A 581 -13.05 24.33 17.10
C TRP A 581 -11.67 23.87 16.63
N GLU A 582 -10.91 23.16 17.47
CA GLU A 582 -9.64 22.55 17.07
C GLU A 582 -9.80 21.58 15.88
N SER A 583 -10.87 20.79 15.86
CA SER A 583 -11.18 19.87 14.75
C SER A 583 -11.43 20.62 13.44
N PHE A 584 -12.16 21.74 13.48
CA PHE A 584 -12.37 22.64 12.35
C PHE A 584 -11.04 23.20 11.80
N LEU A 585 -10.22 23.77 12.69
CA LEU A 585 -8.94 24.40 12.33
C LEU A 585 -7.93 23.40 11.76
N THR A 586 -7.91 22.18 12.30
CA THR A 586 -6.99 21.12 11.87
C THR A 586 -7.51 20.27 10.71
N ARG A 587 -8.73 20.55 10.22
CA ARG A 587 -9.41 19.79 9.16
C ARG A 587 -9.48 18.28 9.42
N LYS A 588 -9.53 17.87 10.69
CA LYS A 588 -9.42 16.45 11.09
C LYS A 588 -10.69 15.64 10.79
N SER A 589 -11.84 16.27 10.55
CA SER A 589 -13.08 15.59 10.20
C SER A 589 -13.31 15.56 8.68
N SER A 590 -13.07 14.39 8.07
CA SER A 590 -13.72 13.82 6.86
C SER A 590 -14.04 14.71 5.67
N ILE A 591 -13.49 14.37 4.49
CA ILE A 591 -13.88 14.53 3.05
C ILE A 591 -14.78 15.72 2.62
N GLU A 592 -15.74 16.17 3.41
CA GLU A 592 -16.52 17.39 3.24
C GLU A 592 -15.80 18.60 3.89
N ALA A 593 -16.16 19.82 3.49
CA ALA A 593 -15.58 21.03 4.08
C ALA A 593 -15.73 21.00 5.61
N PRO A 594 -14.67 21.32 6.38
CA PRO A 594 -14.72 21.23 7.84
C PRO A 594 -15.82 22.15 8.38
N ASN A 595 -16.73 21.59 9.18
CA ASN A 595 -17.83 22.36 9.75
C ASN A 595 -17.34 23.18 10.95
N PRO A 596 -17.72 24.46 11.06
CA PRO A 596 -17.41 25.28 12.22
C PRO A 596 -18.07 24.74 13.50
N PRO A 597 -17.53 25.02 14.70
CA PRO A 597 -17.98 24.46 15.99
C PRO A 597 -19.40 24.85 16.45
N GLY A 598 -20.12 25.67 15.70
CA GLY A 598 -21.46 26.15 16.06
C GLY A 598 -21.46 27.07 17.29
N GLN A 599 -22.62 27.30 17.88
CA GLN A 599 -22.80 28.23 19.00
C GLN A 599 -22.09 27.79 20.29
N ILE A 600 -21.55 28.73 21.06
CA ILE A 600 -20.99 28.50 22.40
C ILE A 600 -22.15 28.31 23.40
N ARG A 601 -22.36 27.07 23.86
CA ARG A 601 -23.50 26.68 24.72
C ARG A 601 -23.12 26.57 26.20
N ASN A 602 -22.77 27.69 26.82
CA ASN A 602 -22.37 27.75 28.22
C ASN A 602 -23.44 27.22 29.17
N ASN A 603 -24.72 27.48 28.90
CA ASN A 603 -25.81 27.01 29.75
C ASN A 603 -25.83 25.47 29.84
N GLN A 604 -25.74 24.80 28.69
CA GLN A 604 -25.75 23.33 28.58
C GLN A 604 -24.60 22.68 29.36
N TYR A 605 -23.40 23.26 29.27
CA TYR A 605 -22.20 22.65 29.85
C TYR A 605 -22.02 22.99 31.33
N PHE A 606 -22.36 24.21 31.76
CA PHE A 606 -22.02 24.70 33.10
C PHE A 606 -23.17 24.71 34.11
N PHE A 607 -24.43 24.56 33.68
CA PHE A 607 -25.58 24.61 34.59
C PHE A 607 -26.44 23.34 34.53
N TYR A 608 -27.09 23.01 35.65
CA TYR A 608 -28.16 22.01 35.71
C TYR A 608 -29.47 22.61 35.18
N GLU A 609 -30.47 21.77 34.90
CA GLU A 609 -31.79 22.21 34.39
C GLU A 609 -32.53 23.17 35.34
N ASN A 610 -32.22 23.13 36.63
CA ASN A 610 -32.76 24.03 37.64
C ASN A 610 -32.07 25.41 37.67
N GLY A 611 -31.07 25.65 36.80
CA GLY A 611 -30.31 26.89 36.71
C GLY A 611 -29.16 27.03 37.72
N SER A 612 -28.87 26.03 38.56
CA SER A 612 -27.70 26.07 39.44
C SER A 612 -26.43 25.65 38.68
N MET A 613 -25.30 26.29 38.99
CA MET A 613 -24.00 25.93 38.41
C MET A 613 -23.61 24.51 38.83
N LYS A 614 -23.01 23.74 37.92
CA LYS A 614 -22.53 22.38 38.21
C LYS A 614 -21.33 22.43 39.13
N ASP A 615 -21.25 21.45 40.02
CA ASP A 615 -20.13 21.30 40.96
C ASP A 615 -18.96 20.54 40.32
N GLY A 616 -17.74 20.83 40.77
CA GLY A 616 -16.53 20.08 40.40
C GLY A 616 -15.98 20.33 38.99
N LEU A 617 -16.35 21.44 38.34
CA LEU A 617 -15.81 21.84 37.04
C LEU A 617 -14.33 22.22 37.16
N ARG A 618 -13.46 21.62 36.36
CA ARG A 618 -12.01 21.79 36.42
C ARG A 618 -11.47 22.55 35.20
N SER A 619 -10.61 23.54 35.47
CA SER A 619 -9.91 24.28 34.42
C SER A 619 -9.02 23.34 33.58
N GLY A 620 -9.01 23.54 32.26
CA GLY A 620 -8.27 22.74 31.30
C GLY A 620 -8.95 21.42 30.89
N GLU A 621 -9.75 20.83 31.78
CA GLU A 621 -10.51 19.59 31.54
C GLU A 621 -11.95 19.88 31.06
N ASP A 622 -12.69 20.69 31.81
CA ASP A 622 -14.11 20.98 31.54
C ASP A 622 -14.31 22.32 30.84
N TYR A 623 -13.44 23.30 31.12
CA TYR A 623 -13.49 24.63 30.52
C TYR A 623 -12.10 25.21 30.23
N VAL A 624 -12.10 26.29 29.46
CA VAL A 624 -10.95 27.18 29.25
C VAL A 624 -11.41 28.61 29.50
N ASP A 625 -10.61 29.40 30.20
CA ASP A 625 -10.86 30.81 30.44
C ASP A 625 -10.10 31.71 29.45
N VAL A 626 -10.73 32.81 29.06
CA VAL A 626 -10.19 33.79 28.11
C VAL A 626 -10.41 35.22 28.61
N ASN A 627 -9.59 36.15 28.12
CA ASN A 627 -9.80 37.57 28.38
C ASN A 627 -10.98 38.14 27.57
N GLN A 628 -11.38 39.37 27.88
CA GLN A 628 -12.51 40.05 27.25
C GLN A 628 -12.38 40.17 25.72
N GLU A 629 -11.19 40.53 25.22
CA GLU A 629 -10.92 40.68 23.78
C GLU A 629 -11.25 39.39 23.00
N ILE A 630 -10.68 38.27 23.43
CA ILE A 630 -10.89 36.97 22.79
C ILE A 630 -12.34 36.54 22.90
N TRP A 631 -12.97 36.74 24.07
CA TRP A 631 -14.38 36.42 24.26
C TRP A 631 -15.27 37.17 23.27
N LEU A 632 -15.04 38.46 23.07
CA LEU A 632 -15.84 39.28 22.17
C LEU A 632 -15.71 38.83 20.72
N ILE A 633 -14.49 38.54 20.27
CA ILE A 633 -14.23 37.99 18.92
C ILE A 633 -15.02 36.68 18.73
N LEU A 634 -14.92 35.75 19.69
CA LEU A 634 -15.59 34.45 19.60
C LEU A 634 -17.12 34.55 19.72
N ASN A 635 -17.61 35.41 20.60
CA ASN A 635 -19.03 35.65 20.76
C ASN A 635 -19.63 36.30 19.51
N GLN A 636 -18.91 37.20 18.84
CA GLN A 636 -19.35 37.74 17.56
C GLN A 636 -19.37 36.66 16.46
N ALA A 637 -18.35 35.81 16.42
CA ALA A 637 -18.17 34.78 15.41
C ALA A 637 -19.21 33.65 15.49
N TYR A 638 -19.55 33.23 16.70
CA TYR A 638 -20.30 32.00 16.95
C TYR A 638 -21.58 32.20 17.75
N SER A 639 -21.77 33.36 18.36
CA SER A 639 -22.76 33.62 19.39
C SER A 639 -22.57 32.74 20.63
N SER A 640 -22.88 33.31 21.78
CA SER A 640 -23.01 32.58 23.04
C SER A 640 -24.46 32.63 23.51
N ASP A 641 -24.92 31.55 24.13
CA ASP A 641 -26.20 31.55 24.86
C ASP A 641 -26.13 32.36 26.16
N MET A 642 -24.95 32.43 26.79
CA MET A 642 -24.72 33.17 28.03
C MET A 642 -23.23 33.42 28.27
N ALA A 643 -22.85 34.67 28.57
CA ALA A 643 -21.51 34.99 29.07
C ALA A 643 -21.40 34.66 30.56
N ILE A 644 -20.38 33.89 30.94
CA ILE A 644 -19.98 33.70 32.35
C ILE A 644 -18.75 34.56 32.57
N ILE A 645 -18.86 35.54 33.47
CA ILE A 645 -17.83 36.56 33.69
C ILE A 645 -17.39 36.50 35.15
N ARG A 646 -16.08 36.41 35.39
CA ARG A 646 -15.49 36.26 36.73
C ARG A 646 -14.29 37.17 36.91
N ILE A 647 -14.02 37.55 38.15
CA ILE A 647 -12.86 38.37 38.51
C ILE A 647 -11.52 37.66 38.29
N ASN A 648 -11.50 36.32 38.23
CA ASN A 648 -10.29 35.54 37.95
C ASN A 648 -10.59 34.24 37.19
N GLY A 649 -9.57 33.41 36.95
CA GLY A 649 -9.65 32.20 36.12
C GLY A 649 -10.38 31.01 36.77
N ASP A 650 -10.91 31.18 37.97
CA ASP A 650 -11.77 30.20 38.63
C ASP A 650 -13.25 30.50 38.32
N ILE A 651 -13.94 29.54 37.71
CA ILE A 651 -15.36 29.67 37.35
C ILE A 651 -16.28 29.88 38.56
N TYR A 652 -15.82 29.53 39.77
CA TYR A 652 -16.54 29.72 41.03
C TYR A 652 -16.21 31.02 41.75
N SER A 653 -15.34 31.87 41.21
CA SER A 653 -15.01 33.16 41.85
C SER A 653 -16.19 34.13 41.80
N ASP A 654 -16.00 35.32 42.40
CA ASP A 654 -17.00 36.37 42.34
C ASP A 654 -17.28 36.83 40.89
N ASN A 655 -18.51 37.27 40.65
CA ASN A 655 -18.89 37.89 39.38
C ASN A 655 -18.10 39.19 39.20
N ALA A 656 -17.61 39.44 38.00
CA ALA A 656 -17.04 40.74 37.66
C ALA A 656 -18.15 41.80 37.57
N GLU A 657 -17.86 43.01 38.05
CA GLU A 657 -18.80 44.14 37.95
C GLU A 657 -18.77 44.74 36.54
N LYS A 658 -19.85 45.41 36.13
CA LYS A 658 -19.93 46.03 34.78
C LYS A 658 -18.85 47.10 34.56
N ASP A 659 -18.43 47.78 35.61
CA ASP A 659 -17.42 48.85 35.56
C ASP A 659 -15.99 48.29 35.40
N GLU A 660 -15.81 46.96 35.53
CA GLU A 660 -14.53 46.26 35.30
C GLU A 660 -14.31 45.86 33.84
N LEU A 661 -15.31 46.04 32.96
CA LEU A 661 -15.18 45.78 31.53
C LEU A 661 -14.32 46.86 30.87
N VAL A 662 -13.23 46.45 30.24
CA VAL A 662 -12.29 47.34 29.57
C VAL A 662 -12.88 47.82 28.23
N HIS A 663 -12.65 49.09 27.89
CA HIS A 663 -12.96 49.61 26.56
C HIS A 663 -12.10 48.88 25.52
N ILE A 664 -12.76 48.38 24.48
CA ILE A 664 -12.13 47.71 23.35
C ILE A 664 -11.40 48.77 22.52
N ASP A 665 -10.17 48.49 22.09
CA ASP A 665 -9.42 49.39 21.21
C ASP A 665 -9.88 49.25 19.74
N ASP A 666 -9.56 50.27 18.93
CA ASP A 666 -9.92 50.31 17.51
C ASP A 666 -9.35 49.10 16.74
N ASP A 667 -8.18 48.60 17.16
CA ASP A 667 -7.53 47.42 16.57
C ASP A 667 -8.38 46.15 16.78
N THR A 668 -9.00 45.97 17.95
CA THR A 668 -9.88 44.84 18.24
C THR A 668 -11.21 44.97 17.50
N GLU A 669 -11.77 46.18 17.36
CA GLU A 669 -12.96 46.39 16.51
C GLU A 669 -12.67 46.04 15.04
N GLU A 670 -11.49 46.38 14.53
CA GLU A 670 -11.05 46.00 13.19
C GLU A 670 -10.92 44.48 13.04
N LEU A 671 -10.36 43.78 14.04
CA LEU A 671 -10.27 42.31 14.06
C LEU A 671 -11.65 41.64 14.01
N ILE A 672 -12.62 42.18 14.77
CA ILE A 672 -14.01 41.70 14.79
C ILE A 672 -14.67 41.91 13.41
N SER A 673 -14.51 43.11 12.82
CA SER A 673 -15.05 43.44 11.50
C SER A 673 -14.45 42.58 10.40
N ARG A 674 -13.14 42.32 10.45
CA ARG A 674 -12.44 41.47 9.48
C ARG A 674 -12.93 40.04 9.51
N LEU A 675 -13.16 39.45 10.69
CA LEU A 675 -13.72 38.11 10.80
C LEU A 675 -15.16 38.03 10.24
N PHE A 676 -15.96 39.08 10.41
CA PHE A 676 -17.32 39.14 9.84
C PHE A 676 -17.34 39.20 8.30
N SER A 677 -16.29 39.77 7.70
CA SER A 677 -16.15 39.87 6.25
C SER A 677 -15.72 38.56 5.55
N LEU A 678 -15.20 37.60 6.32
CA LEU A 678 -14.69 36.30 5.87
C LEU A 678 -15.74 35.20 6.03
#